data_AF-A0A9C6T1R3-F1
#
_entry.id   AF-A0A9C6T1R3-F1
#
_cell.length_a   1.000
_cell.length_b   1.000
_cell.length_c   1.000
_cell.angle_alpha   90.00
_cell.angle_beta   90.00
_cell.angle_gamma   90.00
#
_symmetry.space_group_name_H-M   'P 1'
#
loop_
_entity.id
_entity.type
_entity.pdbx_description
1 polymer ?
#
loop_
_entity_poly.entity_id
_entity_poly.type
_entity_poly.pdbx_seq_one_letter_code
_entity_poly.pdbx_strand_id
1 'polypeptide(L)'
;MVEQLAEKKMELEDKVKLLEEEIAQLEALEEVHEQLVESNHELELDLREELDLANGAKKEVLRERDAAIETIYDRDQTITKFRELVQKLNEQLIELRDRSSSNEQKSLQDPSLKLATETIDYKQMFAESKAYTRAIDVQLRQIELSQANEHVQMLTAFMPESFMNRGGDHDSILVILLISRIVFKCGIVVSQTRERFPAVEAVTREAVTQGYAVQQYAFKCRLMHYIHNLQCALHQILYGLNSCTPDTLLRAGSSLPEMVAQEKIVDGIIELLKSNQLDENSTTDNIEKCVAFFNAMNSVLLAGEQLLNETQMIRDCVASLGAACESILNDTAIAKVIIEEAGATSDSMLLIQFLNEHMESIKQQVKLIKRRLPNDQHVIKCGLSPHKMDAMRALAQQISRIMSAMHAATKQALAAIVANTESDNAAEHTLPQDKYWSLLSAACERIYEQDDRGPTQNFKALLGQANSDLQHIAQHLLDKEYEIMSAAGAAPRVQAQNTPINQRAQLIKKQLEQKNVLAATLENREADIKQLKLAAKMKLNELSEMQIRKDLAEKKLSVLQSEYEHAVNKWKLQYEETHQNLLKKEKEFEETMDHLQSDIDALESEKSDLRDKLKLNTSVGKSQASDSHSSSAHNLSGTGLGGPGSANASYTAPAGTAPLVAEEMQLLKCAFNQERNERLRLQAQDMRAKLQQFEPIHVPQPQDQRINALESQLTKMKHAWVLSLLQVQAKGGNGGTANINTIAMQRRHQPLPQKSEISTQASRLASDILSEYLQRKPHRAASGQFAAFPTVDVKRVLQI
;
A
#
# COMPACT_ATOMS: atom_id res chain seq x y z
N MET A 1 -47.19 55.63 28.37
CA MET A 1 -45.71 55.50 28.27
C MET A 1 -45.13 54.94 29.56
N VAL A 2 -45.24 55.61 30.71
CA VAL A 2 -44.71 55.08 32.00
C VAL A 2 -45.33 53.72 32.37
N GLU A 3 -46.64 53.57 32.19
CA GLU A 3 -47.37 52.32 32.46
C GLU A 3 -46.92 51.16 31.56
N GLN A 4 -46.78 51.40 30.25
CA GLN A 4 -46.22 50.42 29.30
C GLN A 4 -44.76 50.05 29.58
N LEU A 5 -43.96 51.00 30.09
CA LEU A 5 -42.59 50.74 30.52
C LEU A 5 -42.55 49.91 31.81
N ALA A 6 -43.50 50.12 32.72
CA ALA A 6 -43.63 49.34 33.95
C ALA A 6 -44.08 47.89 33.65
N GLU A 7 -45.05 47.70 32.76
CA GLU A 7 -45.47 46.37 32.28
C GLU A 7 -44.31 45.65 31.61
N LYS A 8 -43.60 46.30 30.69
CA LYS A 8 -42.46 45.70 29.99
C LYS A 8 -41.29 45.39 30.93
N LYS A 9 -41.09 46.21 31.97
CA LYS A 9 -40.11 45.95 33.03
C LYS A 9 -40.52 44.70 33.83
N MET A 10 -41.79 44.59 34.21
CA MET A 10 -42.30 43.43 34.94
C MET A 10 -42.18 42.14 34.12
N GLU A 11 -42.52 42.18 32.83
CA GLU A 11 -42.34 41.04 31.91
C GLU A 11 -40.87 40.61 31.76
N LEU A 12 -39.94 41.58 31.77
CA LEU A 12 -38.51 41.29 31.73
C LEU A 12 -38.01 40.73 33.05
N GLU A 13 -38.47 41.25 34.19
CA GLU A 13 -38.13 40.71 35.51
C GLU A 13 -38.64 39.27 35.69
N ASP A 14 -39.85 38.95 35.21
CA ASP A 14 -40.37 37.59 35.25
C ASP A 14 -39.61 36.65 34.31
N LYS A 15 -39.18 37.12 33.12
CA LYS A 15 -38.29 36.36 32.24
C LYS A 15 -36.92 36.13 32.84
N VAL A 16 -36.35 37.11 33.53
CA VAL A 16 -35.06 36.97 34.22
C VAL A 16 -35.18 35.91 35.32
N LYS A 17 -36.23 35.94 36.14
CA LYS A 17 -36.46 34.90 37.15
C LYS A 17 -36.61 33.51 36.55
N LEU A 18 -37.36 33.37 35.45
CA LEU A 18 -37.50 32.08 34.77
C LEU A 18 -36.17 31.57 34.22
N LEU A 19 -35.34 32.44 33.65
CA LEU A 19 -34.00 32.08 33.18
C LEU A 19 -33.06 31.73 34.34
N GLU A 20 -33.14 32.43 35.47
CA GLU A 20 -32.38 32.10 36.68
C GLU A 20 -32.78 30.72 37.25
N GLU A 21 -34.08 30.39 37.25
CA GLU A 21 -34.57 29.06 37.62
C GLU A 21 -34.13 27.97 36.64
N GLU A 22 -34.13 28.25 35.34
CA GLU A 22 -33.65 27.32 34.31
C GLU A 22 -32.14 27.09 34.42
N ILE A 23 -31.35 28.13 34.66
CA ILE A 23 -29.91 28.04 34.92
C ILE A 23 -29.65 27.18 36.16
N ALA A 24 -30.35 27.41 37.26
CA ALA A 24 -30.19 26.61 38.47
C ALA A 24 -30.52 25.11 38.24
N GLN A 25 -31.52 24.81 37.40
CA GLN A 25 -31.84 23.43 37.03
C GLN A 25 -30.77 22.80 36.12
N LEU A 26 -30.19 23.57 35.20
CA LEU A 26 -29.09 23.12 34.36
C LEU A 26 -27.81 22.88 35.16
N GLU A 27 -27.47 23.76 36.11
CA GLU A 27 -26.35 23.60 37.03
C GLU A 27 -26.52 22.34 37.90
N ALA A 28 -27.73 22.08 38.41
CA ALA A 28 -28.01 20.85 39.15
C ALA A 28 -27.90 19.58 38.27
N LEU A 29 -28.26 19.68 36.99
CA LEU A 29 -28.12 18.57 36.05
C LEU A 29 -26.65 18.32 35.68
N GLU A 30 -25.85 19.38 35.56
CA GLU A 30 -24.40 19.29 35.36
C GLU A 30 -23.70 18.64 36.56
N GLU A 31 -24.06 19.02 37.80
CA GLU A 31 -23.51 18.39 39.01
C GLU A 31 -23.82 16.88 39.07
N VAL A 32 -25.06 16.48 38.73
CA VAL A 32 -25.43 15.06 38.65
C VAL A 32 -24.68 14.35 37.50
N HIS A 33 -24.45 15.04 36.38
CA HIS A 33 -23.68 14.48 35.28
C HIS A 33 -22.22 14.26 35.67
N GLU A 34 -21.60 15.21 36.36
CA GLU A 34 -20.22 15.12 36.87
C GLU A 34 -20.07 13.94 37.84
N GLN A 35 -21.00 13.81 38.80
CA GLN A 35 -21.03 12.65 39.72
C GLN A 35 -21.17 11.31 38.99
N LEU A 36 -22.00 11.26 37.93
CA LEU A 36 -22.17 10.05 37.13
C LEU A 36 -20.91 9.71 36.31
N VAL A 37 -20.20 10.73 35.82
CA VAL A 37 -18.93 10.56 35.11
C VAL A 37 -17.85 10.05 36.07
N GLU A 38 -17.73 10.62 37.27
CA GLU A 38 -16.81 10.14 38.30
C GLU A 38 -17.11 8.69 38.69
N SER A 39 -18.37 8.35 38.95
CA SER A 39 -18.77 6.98 39.30
C SER A 39 -18.51 5.97 38.17
N ASN A 40 -18.73 6.35 36.91
CA ASN A 40 -18.37 5.50 35.77
C ASN A 40 -16.86 5.33 35.64
N HIS A 41 -16.08 6.37 35.95
CA HIS A 41 -14.62 6.32 35.90
C HIS A 41 -14.05 5.38 36.97
N GLU A 42 -14.56 5.45 38.21
CA GLU A 42 -14.20 4.51 39.28
C GLU A 42 -14.55 3.07 38.89
N LEU A 43 -15.75 2.84 38.34
CA LEU A 43 -16.16 1.52 37.85
C LEU A 43 -15.25 1.01 36.71
N GLU A 44 -14.82 1.89 35.81
CA GLU A 44 -13.89 1.53 34.75
C GLU A 44 -12.52 1.13 35.31
N LEU A 45 -12.01 1.85 36.31
CA LEU A 45 -10.77 1.51 36.99
C LEU A 45 -10.87 0.14 37.67
N ASP A 46 -11.95 -0.12 38.41
CA ASP A 46 -12.20 -1.42 39.05
C ASP A 46 -12.24 -2.56 38.02
N LEU A 47 -12.96 -2.37 36.90
CA LEU A 47 -13.03 -3.36 35.82
C LEU A 47 -11.67 -3.60 35.15
N ARG A 48 -10.83 -2.57 35.04
CA ARG A 48 -9.46 -2.70 34.52
C ARG A 48 -8.57 -3.47 35.49
N GLU A 49 -8.66 -3.21 36.79
CA GLU A 49 -7.96 -3.98 37.82
C GLU A 49 -8.40 -5.45 37.84
N GLU A 50 -9.71 -5.72 37.75
CA GLU A 50 -10.25 -7.08 37.62
C GLU A 50 -9.73 -7.77 36.35
N LEU A 51 -9.65 -7.04 35.23
CA LEU A 51 -9.13 -7.57 33.97
C LEU A 51 -7.64 -7.88 34.05
N ASP A 52 -6.85 -7.06 34.75
CA ASP A 52 -5.43 -7.30 35.01
C ASP A 52 -5.23 -8.52 35.93
N LEU A 53 -6.03 -8.65 36.99
CA LEU A 53 -6.04 -9.83 37.86
C LEU A 53 -6.43 -11.10 37.08
N ALA A 54 -7.48 -11.03 36.25
CA ALA A 54 -7.92 -12.13 35.42
C ALA A 54 -6.88 -12.52 34.36
N ASN A 55 -6.19 -11.54 33.76
CA ASN A 55 -5.09 -11.78 32.83
C ASN A 55 -3.86 -12.37 33.53
N GLY A 56 -3.57 -11.95 34.76
CA GLY A 56 -2.55 -12.55 35.62
C GLY A 56 -2.86 -14.03 35.90
N ALA A 57 -4.09 -14.32 36.36
CA ALA A 57 -4.56 -15.68 36.60
C ALA A 57 -4.53 -16.53 35.33
N LYS A 58 -4.94 -15.98 34.18
CA LYS A 58 -4.85 -16.67 32.88
C LYS A 58 -3.41 -17.04 32.52
N LYS A 59 -2.45 -16.13 32.72
CA LYS A 59 -1.02 -16.41 32.46
C LYS A 59 -0.50 -17.51 33.37
N GLU A 60 -0.91 -17.52 34.64
CA GLU A 60 -0.50 -18.55 35.59
C GLU A 60 -1.09 -19.92 35.23
N VAL A 61 -2.40 -19.99 34.91
CA VAL A 61 -3.04 -21.21 34.44
C VAL A 61 -2.42 -21.72 33.12
N LEU A 62 -2.00 -20.82 32.21
CA LEU A 62 -1.28 -21.22 31.01
C LEU A 62 0.10 -21.81 31.34
N ARG A 63 0.83 -21.25 32.30
CA ARG A 63 2.10 -21.82 32.79
C ARG A 63 1.89 -23.17 33.45
N GLU A 64 0.88 -23.30 34.30
CA GLU A 64 0.54 -24.58 34.94
C GLU A 64 0.12 -25.63 33.91
N ARG A 65 -0.66 -25.25 32.89
CA ARG A 65 -1.01 -26.10 31.76
C ARG A 65 0.24 -26.55 31.02
N ASP A 66 1.16 -25.64 30.71
CA ASP A 66 2.38 -25.96 29.97
C ASP A 66 3.29 -26.89 30.78
N ALA A 67 3.42 -26.67 32.10
CA ALA A 67 4.12 -27.56 33.01
C ALA A 67 3.45 -28.95 33.11
N ALA A 68 2.11 -28.99 33.10
CA ALA A 68 1.36 -30.25 33.10
C ALA A 68 1.50 -31.00 31.77
N ILE A 69 1.48 -30.32 30.63
CA ILE A 69 1.73 -30.91 29.31
C ILE A 69 3.14 -31.48 29.25
N GLU A 70 4.14 -30.75 29.76
CA GLU A 70 5.52 -31.24 29.86
C GLU A 70 5.60 -32.50 30.74
N THR A 71 4.92 -32.49 31.89
CA THR A 71 4.83 -33.66 32.77
C THR A 71 4.13 -34.86 32.11
N ILE A 72 3.07 -34.64 31.32
CA ILE A 72 2.37 -35.70 30.58
C ILE A 72 3.31 -36.27 29.51
N TYR A 73 4.01 -35.40 28.78
CA TYR A 73 4.95 -35.82 27.76
C TYR A 73 6.11 -36.65 28.35
N ASP A 74 6.65 -36.25 29.50
CA ASP A 74 7.66 -37.01 30.23
C ASP A 74 7.14 -38.38 30.68
N ARG A 75 5.88 -38.44 31.13
CA ARG A 75 5.21 -39.69 31.50
C ARG A 75 4.96 -40.59 30.30
N ASP A 76 4.52 -40.05 29.17
CA ASP A 76 4.30 -40.81 27.93
C ASP A 76 5.60 -41.37 27.36
N GLN A 77 6.68 -40.59 27.42
CA GLN A 77 8.02 -41.10 27.07
C GLN A 77 8.47 -42.21 28.02
N THR A 78 8.25 -42.03 29.33
CA THR A 78 8.57 -43.04 30.33
C THR A 78 7.77 -44.32 30.09
N ILE A 79 6.48 -44.22 29.76
CA ILE A 79 5.62 -45.36 29.38
C ILE A 79 6.16 -46.04 28.12
N THR A 80 6.59 -45.28 27.12
CA THR A 80 7.16 -45.82 25.88
C THR A 80 8.44 -46.61 26.16
N LYS A 81 9.34 -46.06 26.98
CA LYS A 81 10.56 -46.75 27.43
C LYS A 81 10.25 -47.98 28.27
N PHE A 82 9.24 -47.94 29.13
CA PHE A 82 8.78 -49.13 29.86
C PHE A 82 8.22 -50.19 28.91
N ARG A 83 7.50 -49.82 27.85
CA ARG A 83 7.02 -50.76 26.82
C ARG A 83 8.18 -51.39 26.07
N GLU A 84 9.18 -50.60 25.67
CA GLU A 84 10.40 -51.09 25.04
C GLU A 84 11.22 -51.98 25.98
N LEU A 85 11.31 -51.65 27.26
CA LEU A 85 11.98 -52.47 28.26
C LEU A 85 11.24 -53.79 28.47
N VAL A 86 9.92 -53.78 28.58
CA VAL A 86 9.12 -55.01 28.68
C VAL A 86 9.28 -55.85 27.42
N GLN A 87 9.35 -55.21 26.24
CA GLN A 87 9.64 -55.90 24.98
C GLN A 87 11.04 -56.53 25.00
N LYS A 88 12.09 -55.78 25.38
CA LYS A 88 13.46 -56.29 25.52
C LYS A 88 13.57 -57.40 26.57
N LEU A 89 12.89 -57.27 27.71
CA LEU A 89 12.85 -58.30 28.74
C LEU A 89 12.11 -59.55 28.24
N ASN A 90 11.04 -59.39 27.47
CA ASN A 90 10.38 -60.52 26.81
C ASN A 90 11.29 -61.18 25.78
N GLU A 91 11.98 -60.40 24.94
CA GLU A 91 12.98 -60.89 23.98
C GLU A 91 14.12 -61.61 24.70
N GLN A 92 14.64 -61.04 25.79
CA GLN A 92 15.67 -61.68 26.63
C GLN A 92 15.15 -62.92 27.35
N LEU A 93 13.89 -62.97 27.79
CA LEU A 93 13.29 -64.17 28.36
C LEU A 93 13.10 -65.25 27.30
N ILE A 94 12.76 -64.88 26.06
CA ILE A 94 12.72 -65.79 24.92
C ILE A 94 14.14 -66.28 24.59
N GLU A 95 15.12 -65.40 24.51
CA GLU A 95 16.54 -65.73 24.28
C GLU A 95 17.14 -66.53 25.43
N LEU A 96 16.78 -66.27 26.68
CA LEU A 96 17.21 -67.03 27.86
C LEU A 96 16.49 -68.36 27.93
N ARG A 97 15.25 -68.48 27.45
CA ARG A 97 14.56 -69.75 27.29
C ARG A 97 15.22 -70.58 26.17
N ASP A 98 15.61 -69.93 25.07
CA ASP A 98 16.38 -70.53 23.98
C ASP A 98 17.79 -70.90 24.43
N ARG A 99 18.49 -70.04 25.18
CA ARG A 99 19.82 -70.31 25.76
C ARG A 99 19.78 -71.34 26.88
N SER A 100 18.75 -71.34 27.73
CA SER A 100 18.53 -72.36 28.75
C SER A 100 18.14 -73.71 28.12
N SER A 101 17.61 -73.71 26.89
CA SER A 101 17.50 -74.92 26.06
C SER A 101 18.80 -75.29 25.32
N SER A 102 19.79 -74.38 25.30
CA SER A 102 21.04 -74.48 24.53
C SER A 102 22.34 -74.39 25.36
N ASN A 103 22.29 -74.67 26.67
CA ASN A 103 23.42 -74.93 27.58
C ASN A 103 23.91 -73.79 28.52
N GLU A 104 24.46 -74.24 29.65
CA GLU A 104 24.69 -73.57 30.94
C GLU A 104 25.80 -72.50 31.01
N GLN A 105 25.59 -71.59 31.98
CA GLN A 105 26.55 -70.96 32.90
C GLN A 105 27.57 -69.89 32.45
N LYS A 106 27.65 -68.86 33.32
CA LYS A 106 28.62 -67.74 33.50
C LYS A 106 28.27 -66.48 32.70
N SER A 107 28.18 -65.27 33.26
CA SER A 107 28.79 -64.70 34.46
C SER A 107 27.92 -63.54 34.98
N LEU A 108 27.70 -63.50 36.29
CA LEU A 108 27.09 -62.39 37.03
C LEU A 108 28.12 -61.25 37.16
N GLN A 109 27.82 -60.08 36.61
CA GLN A 109 28.54 -58.85 36.93
C GLN A 109 27.54 -57.70 37.16
N ASP A 110 27.54 -57.25 38.41
CA ASP A 110 27.01 -56.04 39.05
C ASP A 110 25.80 -55.29 38.41
N PRO A 111 24.58 -55.44 38.96
CA PRO A 111 23.39 -54.68 38.55
C PRO A 111 23.39 -53.21 39.00
N SER A 112 24.20 -52.85 40.00
CA SER A 112 24.10 -51.57 40.70
C SER A 112 24.70 -50.37 39.94
N LEU A 113 25.79 -50.59 39.17
CA LEU A 113 26.38 -49.54 38.32
C LEU A 113 25.55 -49.26 37.06
N LYS A 114 24.82 -50.25 36.54
CA LYS A 114 24.01 -50.10 35.31
C LYS A 114 22.83 -49.15 35.52
N LEU A 115 22.17 -49.18 36.68
CA LEU A 115 20.99 -48.35 36.97
C LEU A 115 21.33 -46.84 37.10
N ALA A 116 22.52 -46.50 37.62
CA ALA A 116 22.99 -45.12 37.68
C ALA A 116 23.46 -44.60 36.31
N THR A 117 23.99 -45.48 35.46
CA THR A 117 24.37 -45.14 34.08
C THR A 117 23.12 -44.98 33.20
N GLU A 118 22.08 -45.82 33.40
CA GLU A 118 20.80 -45.74 32.69
C GLU A 118 19.98 -44.47 33.04
N THR A 119 20.03 -43.98 34.28
CA THR A 119 19.33 -42.74 34.67
C THR A 119 19.97 -41.46 34.12
N ILE A 120 21.29 -41.45 33.93
CA ILE A 120 22.02 -40.39 33.23
C ILE A 120 21.73 -40.45 31.71
N ASP A 121 21.64 -41.66 31.17
CA ASP A 121 21.29 -41.93 29.77
C ASP A 121 19.91 -41.38 29.40
N TYR A 122 18.91 -41.42 30.29
CA TYR A 122 17.57 -40.92 29.96
C TYR A 122 17.44 -39.40 29.80
N LYS A 123 18.16 -38.59 30.58
CA LYS A 123 18.18 -37.13 30.42
C LYS A 123 18.95 -36.72 29.16
N GLN A 124 20.04 -37.44 28.89
CA GLN A 124 20.81 -37.29 27.68
C GLN A 124 19.98 -37.67 26.44
N MET A 125 19.34 -38.85 26.43
CA MET A 125 18.42 -39.28 25.38
C MET A 125 17.23 -38.32 25.18
N PHE A 126 16.73 -37.69 26.24
CA PHE A 126 15.65 -36.68 26.12
C PHE A 126 16.15 -35.40 25.45
N ALA A 127 17.30 -34.89 25.88
CA ALA A 127 17.94 -33.73 25.26
C ALA A 127 18.31 -34.02 23.80
N GLU A 128 18.79 -35.23 23.51
CA GLU A 128 19.09 -35.72 22.16
C GLU A 128 17.82 -35.83 21.32
N SER A 129 16.74 -36.44 21.81
CA SER A 129 15.45 -36.53 21.10
C SER A 129 14.87 -35.15 20.78
N LYS A 130 14.88 -34.22 21.75
CA LYS A 130 14.46 -32.83 21.55
C LYS A 130 15.36 -32.09 20.56
N ALA A 131 16.67 -32.37 20.58
CA ALA A 131 17.61 -31.84 19.61
C ALA A 131 17.35 -32.41 18.20
N TYR A 132 17.00 -33.69 18.07
CA TYR A 132 16.63 -34.30 16.80
C TYR A 132 15.37 -33.68 16.20
N THR A 133 14.29 -33.52 17.00
CA THR A 133 13.07 -32.84 16.52
C THR A 133 13.38 -31.41 16.06
N ARG A 134 14.13 -30.64 16.86
CA ARG A 134 14.56 -29.29 16.48
C ARG A 134 15.45 -29.28 15.24
N ALA A 135 16.34 -30.26 15.08
CA ALA A 135 17.20 -30.38 13.92
C ALA A 135 16.38 -30.65 12.66
N ILE A 136 15.37 -31.53 12.75
CA ILE A 136 14.44 -31.79 11.65
C ILE A 136 13.65 -30.52 11.30
N ASP A 137 13.10 -29.82 12.29
CA ASP A 137 12.37 -28.56 12.06
C ASP A 137 13.26 -27.49 11.40
N VAL A 138 14.52 -27.38 11.82
CA VAL A 138 15.51 -26.47 11.21
C VAL A 138 15.81 -26.88 9.77
N GLN A 139 15.95 -28.18 9.49
CA GLN A 139 16.16 -28.68 8.13
C GLN A 139 14.96 -28.41 7.22
N LEU A 140 13.73 -28.65 7.70
CA LEU A 140 12.50 -28.32 6.97
C LEU A 140 12.44 -26.83 6.66
N ARG A 141 12.70 -25.98 7.65
CA ARG A 141 12.72 -24.52 7.47
C ARG A 141 13.85 -24.05 6.56
N GLN A 142 14.99 -24.76 6.55
CA GLN A 142 16.09 -24.48 5.62
C GLN A 142 15.69 -24.78 4.18
N ILE A 143 14.94 -25.88 3.93
CA ILE A 143 14.40 -26.19 2.61
C ILE A 143 13.39 -25.12 2.18
N GLU A 144 12.45 -24.74 3.05
CA GLU A 144 11.49 -23.67 2.76
C GLU A 144 12.18 -22.34 2.44
N LEU A 145 13.23 -21.98 3.20
CA LEU A 145 14.03 -20.78 2.95
C LEU A 145 14.78 -20.87 1.61
N SER A 146 15.36 -22.03 1.28
CA SER A 146 16.03 -22.26 0.01
C SER A 146 15.06 -22.11 -1.16
N GLN A 147 13.86 -22.69 -1.07
CA GLN A 147 12.82 -22.58 -2.10
C GLN A 147 12.31 -21.14 -2.23
N ALA A 148 12.14 -20.42 -1.11
CA ALA A 148 11.76 -19.01 -1.13
C ALA A 148 12.82 -18.14 -1.81
N ASN A 149 14.12 -18.39 -1.54
CA ASN A 149 15.22 -17.68 -2.18
C ASN A 149 15.28 -17.97 -3.70
N GLU A 150 15.14 -19.24 -4.10
CA GLU A 150 15.10 -19.62 -5.52
C GLU A 150 13.89 -18.98 -6.24
N HIS A 151 12.72 -18.99 -5.59
CA HIS A 151 11.53 -18.31 -6.10
C HIS A 151 11.76 -16.81 -6.29
N VAL A 152 12.36 -16.11 -5.32
CA VAL A 152 12.70 -14.69 -5.43
C VAL A 152 13.73 -14.45 -6.54
N GLN A 153 14.73 -15.33 -6.69
CA GLN A 153 15.72 -15.24 -7.76
C GLN A 153 15.07 -15.36 -9.15
N MET A 154 14.16 -16.34 -9.32
CA MET A 154 13.39 -16.50 -10.55
C MET A 154 12.48 -15.29 -10.83
N LEU A 155 11.78 -14.76 -9.82
CA LEU A 155 10.96 -13.55 -9.96
C LEU A 155 11.78 -12.32 -10.34
N THR A 156 12.97 -12.17 -9.75
CA THR A 156 13.88 -11.05 -10.03
C THR A 156 14.39 -11.09 -11.47
N ALA A 157 14.52 -12.27 -12.07
CA ALA A 157 14.91 -12.42 -13.48
C ALA A 157 13.87 -11.87 -14.48
N PHE A 158 12.60 -11.73 -14.08
CA PHE A 158 11.56 -11.07 -14.88
C PHE A 158 11.54 -9.54 -14.70
N MET A 159 12.30 -9.00 -13.75
CA MET A 159 12.31 -7.57 -13.46
C MET A 159 13.23 -6.81 -14.43
N PRO A 160 12.86 -5.60 -14.90
CA PRO A 160 13.71 -4.78 -15.75
C PRO A 160 15.01 -4.35 -15.06
N GLU A 161 16.07 -4.05 -15.82
CA GLU A 161 17.33 -3.53 -15.26
C GLU A 161 17.14 -2.25 -14.43
N SER A 162 16.15 -1.41 -14.78
CA SER A 162 15.82 -0.20 -14.01
C SER A 162 15.40 -0.49 -12.56
N PHE A 163 14.83 -1.67 -12.30
CA PHE A 163 14.48 -2.12 -10.94
C PHE A 163 15.74 -2.49 -10.13
N MET A 164 16.77 -3.01 -10.81
CA MET A 164 18.03 -3.51 -10.23
C MET A 164 19.14 -2.45 -10.14
N ASN A 165 18.92 -1.25 -10.69
CA ASN A 165 19.88 -0.16 -10.58
C ASN A 165 20.14 0.20 -9.11
N ARG A 166 21.35 0.68 -8.81
CA ARG A 166 21.71 1.14 -7.47
C ARG A 166 20.78 2.27 -7.01
N GLY A 167 20.18 2.13 -5.83
CA GLY A 167 19.15 3.04 -5.33
C GLY A 167 17.80 2.92 -6.07
N GLY A 168 17.62 1.83 -6.82
CA GLY A 168 16.37 1.48 -7.47
C GLY A 168 15.39 0.79 -6.51
N ASP A 169 14.29 0.32 -7.08
CA ASP A 169 13.18 -0.31 -6.36
C ASP A 169 13.61 -1.58 -5.60
N HIS A 170 14.59 -2.33 -6.12
CA HIS A 170 15.16 -3.50 -5.43
C HIS A 170 15.83 -3.12 -4.11
N ASP A 171 16.73 -2.14 -4.14
CA ASP A 171 17.47 -1.69 -2.96
C ASP A 171 16.52 -1.11 -1.91
N SER A 172 15.48 -0.37 -2.32
CA SER A 172 14.44 0.12 -1.41
C SER A 172 13.70 -0.99 -0.66
N ILE A 173 13.38 -2.11 -1.33
CA ILE A 173 12.78 -3.27 -0.68
C ILE A 173 13.75 -3.86 0.34
N LEU A 174 15.03 -4.02 -0.05
CA LEU A 174 16.06 -4.55 0.84
C LEU A 174 16.28 -3.67 2.06
N VAL A 175 16.21 -2.34 1.94
CA VAL A 175 16.33 -1.41 3.08
C VAL A 175 15.19 -1.60 4.08
N ILE A 176 13.93 -1.71 3.62
CA ILE A 176 12.78 -1.96 4.53
C ILE A 176 13.00 -3.26 5.30
N LEU A 177 13.39 -4.33 4.59
CA LEU A 177 13.64 -5.64 5.21
C LEU A 177 14.84 -5.62 6.15
N LEU A 178 15.91 -4.89 5.80
CA LEU A 178 17.11 -4.73 6.62
C LEU A 178 16.77 -4.04 7.94
N ILE A 179 16.07 -2.91 7.91
CA ILE A 179 15.71 -2.19 9.14
C ILE A 179 14.81 -3.05 10.03
N SER A 180 13.80 -3.73 9.46
CA SER A 180 12.95 -4.67 10.20
C SER A 180 13.76 -5.82 10.83
N ARG A 181 14.74 -6.35 10.09
CA ARG A 181 15.63 -7.42 10.56
C ARG A 181 16.52 -6.95 11.70
N ILE A 182 17.11 -5.76 11.62
CA ILE A 182 17.94 -5.22 12.72
C ILE A 182 17.08 -4.98 13.97
N VAL A 183 15.86 -4.46 13.83
CA VAL A 183 14.91 -4.31 14.95
C VAL A 183 14.67 -5.65 15.66
N PHE A 184 14.41 -6.71 14.88
CA PHE A 184 14.20 -8.04 15.44
C PHE A 184 15.45 -8.58 16.14
N LYS A 185 16.64 -8.40 15.54
CA LYS A 185 17.94 -8.75 16.15
C LYS A 185 18.16 -8.00 17.47
N CYS A 186 17.86 -6.71 17.54
CA CYS A 186 17.89 -5.95 18.80
C CYS A 186 16.95 -6.55 19.86
N GLY A 187 15.77 -7.02 19.46
CA GLY A 187 14.85 -7.74 20.35
C GLY A 187 15.45 -9.03 20.93
N ILE A 188 16.18 -9.80 20.11
CA ILE A 188 16.92 -10.99 20.58
C ILE A 188 17.98 -10.58 21.59
N VAL A 189 18.80 -9.58 21.28
CA VAL A 189 19.84 -9.08 22.19
C VAL A 189 19.24 -8.66 23.53
N VAL A 190 18.13 -7.93 23.53
CA VAL A 190 17.40 -7.52 24.74
C VAL A 190 16.96 -8.73 25.57
N SER A 191 16.29 -9.71 24.93
CA SER A 191 15.75 -10.88 25.63
C SER A 191 16.88 -11.73 26.24
N GLN A 192 17.90 -12.04 25.44
CA GLN A 192 18.99 -12.93 25.83
C GLN A 192 19.91 -12.29 26.87
N THR A 193 20.20 -10.99 26.74
CA THR A 193 21.01 -10.26 27.73
C THR A 193 20.28 -10.16 29.07
N ARG A 194 18.95 -9.99 29.06
CA ARG A 194 18.14 -9.92 30.28
C ARG A 194 18.17 -11.24 31.05
N GLU A 195 18.11 -12.38 30.36
CA GLU A 195 18.16 -13.73 30.93
C GLU A 195 19.57 -14.09 31.44
N ARG A 196 20.61 -13.71 30.68
CA ARG A 196 22.00 -14.03 31.00
C ARG A 196 22.53 -13.33 32.25
N PHE A 197 22.18 -12.06 32.45
CA PHE A 197 22.71 -11.25 33.56
C PHE A 197 21.57 -10.81 34.49
N PRO A 198 21.24 -11.57 35.54
CA PRO A 198 20.17 -11.22 36.48
C PRO A 198 20.53 -9.98 37.33
N ALA A 199 19.52 -9.41 38.00
CA ALA A 199 19.74 -8.30 38.93
C ALA A 199 20.49 -8.75 40.18
N VAL A 200 21.34 -7.88 40.73
CA VAL A 200 22.10 -8.15 41.95
C VAL A 200 21.30 -7.69 43.17
N GLU A 201 21.16 -8.55 44.18
CA GLU A 201 20.36 -8.28 45.39
C GLU A 201 21.00 -7.23 46.32
N ALA A 202 22.33 -7.25 46.47
CA ALA A 202 23.07 -6.28 47.27
C ALA A 202 24.44 -6.00 46.67
N VAL A 203 24.79 -4.71 46.54
CA VAL A 203 26.13 -4.27 46.12
C VAL A 203 26.99 -4.14 47.37
N THR A 204 27.88 -5.12 47.60
CA THR A 204 28.84 -5.13 48.72
C THR A 204 30.26 -4.93 48.23
N ARG A 205 31.19 -4.53 49.12
CA ARG A 205 32.62 -4.30 48.78
C ARG A 205 33.25 -5.55 48.16
N GLU A 206 32.98 -6.71 48.74
CA GLU A 206 33.42 -8.02 48.25
C GLU A 206 32.85 -8.34 46.86
N ALA A 207 31.55 -8.13 46.65
CA ALA A 207 30.89 -8.42 45.37
C ALA A 207 31.39 -7.53 44.22
N VAL A 208 31.91 -6.34 44.53
CA VAL A 208 32.45 -5.38 43.57
C VAL A 208 33.90 -5.67 43.20
N THR A 209 34.71 -6.12 44.18
CA THR A 209 36.16 -6.27 44.04
C THR A 209 36.58 -7.70 43.66
N GLN A 210 35.85 -8.71 44.15
CA GLN A 210 36.14 -10.12 43.90
C GLN A 210 35.10 -10.80 43.00
N GLY A 211 33.91 -10.20 42.85
CA GLY A 211 32.81 -10.75 42.06
C GLY A 211 32.65 -10.10 40.68
N TYR A 212 32.18 -10.89 39.71
CA TYR A 212 31.85 -10.40 38.36
C TYR A 212 30.39 -9.97 38.22
N ALA A 213 29.49 -10.40 39.11
CA ALA A 213 28.04 -10.21 38.97
C ALA A 213 27.62 -8.72 38.93
N VAL A 214 28.23 -7.87 39.76
CA VAL A 214 27.94 -6.41 39.79
C VAL A 214 28.38 -5.74 38.49
N GLN A 215 29.55 -6.11 37.97
CA GLN A 215 30.10 -5.56 36.73
C GLN A 215 29.32 -6.06 35.50
N GLN A 216 28.90 -7.32 35.51
CA GLN A 216 28.03 -7.92 34.48
C GLN A 216 26.66 -7.27 34.43
N TYR A 217 26.06 -7.00 35.59
CA TYR A 217 24.80 -6.26 35.65
C TYR A 217 24.96 -4.81 35.15
N ALA A 218 26.04 -4.11 35.53
CA ALA A 218 26.37 -2.79 35.02
C ALA A 218 26.53 -2.79 33.49
N PHE A 219 27.26 -3.77 32.94
CA PHE A 219 27.44 -3.95 31.51
C PHE A 219 26.10 -4.20 30.80
N LYS A 220 25.24 -5.09 31.34
CA LYS A 220 23.89 -5.33 30.82
C LYS A 220 23.09 -4.03 30.72
N CYS A 221 23.00 -3.24 31.78
CA CYS A 221 22.16 -2.04 31.79
C CYS A 221 22.63 -1.02 30.73
N ARG A 222 23.95 -0.83 30.59
CA ARG A 222 24.53 0.03 29.54
C ARG A 222 24.26 -0.51 28.13
N LEU A 223 24.50 -1.80 27.89
CA LEU A 223 24.21 -2.42 26.59
C LEU A 223 22.72 -2.28 26.23
N MET A 224 21.84 -2.53 27.19
CA MET A 224 20.39 -2.37 27.04
C MET A 224 19.99 -0.93 26.67
N HIS A 225 20.61 0.07 27.31
CA HIS A 225 20.37 1.48 26.98
C HIS A 225 20.70 1.79 25.50
N TYR A 226 21.88 1.39 25.03
CA TYR A 226 22.27 1.61 23.64
C TYR A 226 21.40 0.82 22.66
N ILE A 227 21.02 -0.42 22.98
CA ILE A 227 20.13 -1.22 22.13
C ILE A 227 18.73 -0.60 22.05
N HIS A 228 18.18 -0.07 23.15
CA HIS A 228 16.89 0.63 23.12
C HIS A 228 16.96 1.95 22.35
N ASN A 229 18.06 2.71 22.45
CA ASN A 229 18.26 3.88 21.59
C ASN A 229 18.35 3.50 20.11
N LEU A 230 19.01 2.38 19.79
CA LEU A 230 19.06 1.86 18.43
C LEU A 230 17.66 1.45 17.95
N GLN A 231 16.88 0.74 18.77
CA GLN A 231 15.49 0.40 18.47
C GLN A 231 14.64 1.64 18.22
N CYS A 232 14.80 2.70 19.03
CA CYS A 232 14.10 3.97 18.83
C CYS A 232 14.40 4.54 17.43
N ALA A 233 15.67 4.68 17.05
CA ALA A 233 16.05 5.17 15.73
C ALA A 233 15.50 4.29 14.60
N LEU A 234 15.66 2.97 14.72
CA LEU A 234 15.22 2.02 13.69
C LEU A 234 13.70 1.94 13.54
N HIS A 235 12.93 2.00 14.62
CA HIS A 235 11.46 2.02 14.54
C HIS A 235 10.94 3.30 13.87
N GLN A 236 11.58 4.45 14.14
CA GLN A 236 11.22 5.71 13.46
C GLN A 236 11.58 5.65 11.97
N ILE A 237 12.76 5.12 11.62
CA ILE A 237 13.12 4.88 10.21
C ILE A 237 12.13 3.91 9.56
N LEU A 238 11.80 2.80 10.20
CA LEU A 238 10.87 1.80 9.66
C LEU A 238 9.48 2.39 9.43
N TYR A 239 8.99 3.19 10.37
CA TYR A 239 7.72 3.91 10.22
C TYR A 239 7.79 4.91 9.06
N GLY A 240 8.89 5.66 8.96
CA GLY A 240 9.15 6.58 7.85
C GLY A 240 9.17 5.88 6.50
N LEU A 241 9.93 4.78 6.36
CA LEU A 241 10.00 4.01 5.11
C LEU A 241 8.64 3.45 4.66
N ASN A 242 7.74 3.16 5.61
CA ASN A 242 6.39 2.67 5.32
C ASN A 242 5.34 3.77 5.14
N SER A 243 5.71 5.04 5.33
CA SER A 243 4.79 6.19 5.27
C SER A 243 5.27 7.33 4.38
N CYS A 244 6.50 7.25 3.84
CA CYS A 244 7.16 8.29 3.07
C CYS A 244 6.67 8.44 1.63
N THR A 245 7.17 9.45 0.93
CA THR A 245 6.97 9.51 -0.53
C THR A 245 7.82 8.43 -1.25
N PRO A 246 7.36 7.90 -2.40
CA PRO A 246 8.15 6.95 -3.18
C PRO A 246 9.56 7.43 -3.52
N ASP A 247 9.75 8.72 -3.77
CA ASP A 247 11.07 9.30 -4.07
C ASP A 247 12.01 9.29 -2.86
N THR A 248 11.49 9.56 -1.66
CA THR A 248 12.25 9.41 -0.41
C THR A 248 12.64 7.97 -0.15
N LEU A 249 11.75 7.01 -0.43
CA LEU A 249 12.06 5.58 -0.31
C LEU A 249 13.19 5.14 -1.25
N LEU A 250 13.22 5.64 -2.49
CA LEU A 250 14.32 5.37 -3.44
C LEU A 250 15.64 5.97 -2.97
N ARG A 251 15.62 7.19 -2.42
CA ARG A 251 16.81 7.79 -1.79
C ARG A 251 17.32 6.93 -0.63
N ALA A 252 16.44 6.39 0.19
CA ALA A 252 16.84 5.45 1.25
C ALA A 252 17.45 4.16 0.68
N GLY A 253 16.96 3.66 -0.46
CA GLY A 253 17.56 2.53 -1.18
C GLY A 253 19.04 2.76 -1.51
N SER A 254 19.43 3.98 -1.87
CA SER A 254 20.82 4.29 -2.23
C SER A 254 21.83 4.13 -1.09
N SER A 255 21.38 4.17 0.17
CA SER A 255 22.20 4.03 1.37
C SER A 255 22.23 2.60 1.95
N LEU A 256 21.73 1.62 1.19
CA LEU A 256 21.73 0.20 1.58
C LEU A 256 23.12 -0.32 1.99
N PRO A 257 24.21 -0.10 1.22
CA PRO A 257 25.52 -0.65 1.58
C PRO A 257 26.03 -0.15 2.94
N GLU A 258 25.82 1.13 3.24
CA GLU A 258 26.22 1.75 4.50
C GLU A 258 25.42 1.16 5.68
N MET A 259 24.11 0.94 5.50
CA MET A 259 23.27 0.32 6.54
C MET A 259 23.62 -1.15 6.79
N VAL A 260 23.93 -1.92 5.73
CA VAL A 260 24.36 -3.33 5.86
C VAL A 260 25.67 -3.44 6.63
N ALA A 261 26.58 -2.46 6.49
CA ALA A 261 27.82 -2.44 7.28
C ALA A 261 27.54 -2.29 8.79
N GLN A 262 26.52 -1.51 9.18
CA GLN A 262 26.14 -1.32 10.58
C GLN A 262 25.46 -2.55 11.19
N GLU A 263 24.74 -3.34 10.40
CA GLU A 263 24.13 -4.59 10.86
C GLU A 263 25.16 -5.55 11.46
N LYS A 264 26.37 -5.59 10.90
CA LYS A 264 27.47 -6.44 11.38
C LYS A 264 27.84 -6.20 12.85
N ILE A 265 27.62 -4.98 13.36
CA ILE A 265 27.87 -4.64 14.77
C ILE A 265 26.87 -5.40 15.66
N VAL A 266 25.60 -5.46 15.27
CA VAL A 266 24.57 -6.21 16.00
C VAL A 266 24.80 -7.71 15.86
N ASP A 267 25.23 -8.18 14.68
CA ASP A 267 25.60 -9.58 14.46
C ASP A 267 26.76 -10.02 15.35
N GLY A 268 27.79 -9.17 15.51
CA GLY A 268 28.89 -9.45 16.43
C GLY A 268 28.42 -9.65 17.88
N ILE A 269 27.46 -8.85 18.36
CA ILE A 269 26.88 -9.02 19.71
C ILE A 269 26.10 -10.34 19.81
N ILE A 270 25.34 -10.70 18.77
CA ILE A 270 24.61 -11.97 18.73
C ILE A 270 25.59 -13.16 18.68
N GLU A 271 26.70 -13.06 17.96
CA GLU A 271 27.74 -14.09 17.94
C GLU A 271 28.40 -14.27 19.32
N LEU A 272 28.68 -13.18 20.03
CA LEU A 272 29.18 -13.22 21.42
C LEU A 272 28.14 -13.85 22.38
N LEU A 273 26.85 -13.58 22.19
CA LEU A 273 25.78 -14.24 22.95
C LEU A 273 25.74 -15.75 22.64
N LYS A 274 25.75 -16.14 21.36
CA LYS A 274 25.70 -17.55 20.92
C LYS A 274 26.90 -18.37 21.40
N SER A 275 28.09 -17.78 21.39
CA SER A 275 29.34 -18.43 21.80
C SER A 275 29.55 -18.41 23.32
N ASN A 276 28.61 -17.86 24.09
CA ASN A 276 28.77 -17.61 25.51
C ASN A 276 29.97 -16.72 25.90
N GLN A 277 30.41 -15.84 25.00
CA GLN A 277 31.57 -14.95 25.22
C GLN A 277 31.20 -13.49 25.55
N LEU A 278 29.91 -13.12 25.48
CA LEU A 278 29.49 -11.79 25.92
C LEU A 278 29.66 -11.66 27.45
N ASP A 279 30.48 -10.72 27.89
CA ASP A 279 30.85 -10.51 29.28
C ASP A 279 31.05 -9.01 29.60
N GLU A 280 31.44 -8.70 30.84
CA GLU A 280 31.70 -7.33 31.30
C GLU A 280 32.90 -6.63 30.63
N ASN A 281 33.79 -7.40 29.99
CA ASN A 281 34.97 -6.89 29.28
C ASN A 281 34.65 -6.50 27.83
N SER A 282 33.50 -6.92 27.32
CA SER A 282 33.00 -6.56 26.00
C SER A 282 32.74 -5.04 25.91
N THR A 283 33.13 -4.42 24.80
CA THR A 283 32.98 -2.96 24.63
C THR A 283 31.62 -2.57 24.05
N THR A 284 31.09 -1.42 24.49
CA THR A 284 29.83 -0.84 23.96
C THR A 284 30.06 0.23 22.89
N ASP A 285 31.30 0.59 22.59
CA ASP A 285 31.64 1.72 21.72
C ASP A 285 31.12 1.56 20.29
N ASN A 286 31.15 0.33 19.77
CA ASN A 286 30.68 0.05 18.41
C ASN A 286 29.16 0.22 18.30
N ILE A 287 28.41 -0.22 19.32
CA ILE A 287 26.95 -0.06 19.31
C ILE A 287 26.56 1.41 19.51
N GLU A 288 27.31 2.17 20.32
CA GLU A 288 27.12 3.61 20.47
C GLU A 288 27.31 4.36 19.14
N LYS A 289 28.37 4.04 18.39
CA LYS A 289 28.59 4.59 17.04
C LYS A 289 27.48 4.21 16.06
N CYS A 290 26.98 2.97 16.15
CA CYS A 290 25.85 2.49 15.35
C CYS A 290 24.56 3.28 15.64
N VAL A 291 24.28 3.56 16.92
CA VAL A 291 23.18 4.43 17.35
C VAL A 291 23.32 5.84 16.77
N ALA A 292 24.52 6.43 16.85
CA ALA A 292 24.78 7.76 16.30
C ALA A 292 24.56 7.80 14.78
N PHE A 293 25.02 6.76 14.05
CA PHE A 293 24.80 6.62 12.62
C PHE A 293 23.32 6.61 12.26
N PHE A 294 22.50 5.75 12.89
CA PHE A 294 21.07 5.66 12.54
C PHE A 294 20.29 6.91 12.97
N ASN A 295 20.66 7.57 14.05
CA ASN A 295 20.06 8.86 14.41
C ASN A 295 20.37 9.96 13.37
N ALA A 296 21.62 10.05 12.91
CA ALA A 296 22.00 10.98 11.85
C ALA A 296 21.29 10.65 10.52
N MET A 297 21.23 9.36 10.18
CA MET A 297 20.55 8.86 8.99
C MET A 297 19.05 9.18 9.01
N ASN A 298 18.38 8.98 10.14
CA ASN A 298 16.96 9.32 10.31
C ASN A 298 16.71 10.82 10.04
N SER A 299 17.55 11.69 10.61
CA SER A 299 17.46 13.14 10.43
C SER A 299 17.71 13.58 8.98
N VAL A 300 18.57 12.89 8.23
CA VAL A 300 18.88 13.23 6.83
C VAL A 300 17.84 12.67 5.85
N LEU A 301 17.47 11.39 6.00
CA LEU A 301 16.54 10.73 5.06
C LEU A 301 15.12 11.28 5.15
N LEU A 302 14.64 11.60 6.36
CA LEU A 302 13.24 11.98 6.61
C LEU A 302 13.04 13.46 6.94
N ALA A 303 14.06 14.31 6.75
CA ALA A 303 14.05 15.73 7.12
C ALA A 303 12.81 16.52 6.63
N GLY A 304 12.25 16.15 5.48
CA GLY A 304 11.19 16.90 4.81
C GLY A 304 9.76 16.41 5.04
N GLU A 305 9.54 15.29 5.73
CA GLU A 305 8.23 14.61 5.71
C GLU A 305 7.46 14.65 7.05
N GLN A 306 8.05 15.18 8.12
CA GLN A 306 7.44 15.27 9.47
C GLN A 306 6.75 13.95 9.93
N LEU A 307 7.33 12.81 9.56
CA LEU A 307 6.82 11.49 9.92
C LEU A 307 7.40 11.07 11.26
N LEU A 308 6.52 10.92 12.25
CA LEU A 308 6.90 10.46 13.58
C LEU A 308 5.84 9.50 14.12
N ASN A 309 6.28 8.33 14.60
CA ASN A 309 5.44 7.47 15.42
C ASN A 309 5.68 7.84 16.88
N GLU A 310 4.81 8.72 17.39
CA GLU A 310 4.93 9.31 18.73
C GLU A 310 4.90 8.23 19.81
N THR A 311 3.91 7.35 19.74
CA THR A 311 3.71 6.27 20.72
C THR A 311 4.91 5.34 20.78
N GLN A 312 5.42 4.90 19.63
CA GLN A 312 6.57 4.00 19.58
C GLN A 312 7.85 4.71 20.04
N MET A 313 8.04 5.98 19.67
CA MET A 313 9.20 6.77 20.12
C MET A 313 9.23 6.87 21.64
N ILE A 314 8.10 7.22 22.27
CA ILE A 314 8.03 7.34 23.74
C ILE A 314 8.29 5.98 24.37
N ARG A 315 7.72 4.89 23.83
CA ARG A 315 7.96 3.53 24.34
C ARG A 315 9.44 3.18 24.36
N ASP A 316 10.16 3.43 23.28
CA ASP A 316 11.58 3.12 23.17
C ASP A 316 12.44 4.06 24.03
N CYS A 317 12.12 5.35 24.08
CA CYS A 317 12.77 6.31 24.99
C CYS A 317 12.58 5.93 26.46
N VAL A 318 11.37 5.52 26.86
CA VAL A 318 11.07 5.03 28.22
C VAL A 318 11.88 3.78 28.55
N ALA A 319 12.01 2.84 27.60
CA ALA A 319 12.84 1.64 27.79
C ALA A 319 14.33 2.01 27.94
N SER A 320 14.82 2.92 27.10
CA SER A 320 16.19 3.45 27.15
C SER A 320 16.49 4.19 28.46
N LEU A 321 15.59 5.07 28.90
CA LEU A 321 15.69 5.80 30.17
C LEU A 321 15.67 4.84 31.37
N GLY A 322 14.80 3.84 31.36
CA GLY A 322 14.76 2.82 32.40
C GLY A 322 16.10 2.08 32.55
N ALA A 323 16.70 1.67 31.42
CA ALA A 323 18.01 1.01 31.40
C ALA A 323 19.15 1.93 31.86
N ALA A 324 19.13 3.22 31.45
CA ALA A 324 20.10 4.21 31.93
C ALA A 324 19.99 4.45 33.43
N CYS A 325 18.78 4.61 33.97
CA CYS A 325 18.56 4.77 35.41
C CYS A 325 19.07 3.55 36.19
N GLU A 326 18.79 2.33 35.72
CA GLU A 326 19.34 1.11 36.35
C GLU A 326 20.87 1.08 36.33
N SER A 327 21.50 1.50 35.23
CA SER A 327 22.97 1.62 35.15
C SER A 327 23.53 2.64 36.12
N ILE A 328 22.98 3.87 36.13
CA ILE A 328 23.47 4.96 36.98
C ILE A 328 23.27 4.64 38.45
N LEU A 329 22.13 4.04 38.83
CA LEU A 329 21.87 3.59 40.20
C LEU A 329 22.87 2.52 40.63
N ASN A 330 23.22 1.58 39.74
CA ASN A 330 24.23 0.57 40.03
C ASN A 330 25.63 1.20 40.18
N ASP A 331 26.03 2.12 39.29
CA ASP A 331 27.31 2.84 39.41
C ASP A 331 27.38 3.69 40.69
N THR A 332 26.25 4.28 41.10
CA THR A 332 26.12 5.06 42.34
C THR A 332 26.23 4.15 43.57
N ALA A 333 25.66 2.93 43.51
CA ALA A 333 25.81 1.93 44.55
C ALA A 333 27.27 1.43 44.66
N ILE A 334 27.93 1.18 43.53
CA ILE A 334 29.36 0.84 43.48
C ILE A 334 30.19 1.98 44.11
N ALA A 335 29.97 3.22 43.66
CA ALA A 335 30.70 4.39 44.15
C ALA A 335 30.54 4.58 45.66
N LYS A 336 29.33 4.42 46.20
CA LYS A 336 29.05 4.52 47.65
C LYS A 336 29.80 3.48 48.47
N VAL A 337 30.03 2.30 47.90
CA VAL A 337 30.67 1.17 48.56
C VAL A 337 32.20 1.29 48.55
N ILE A 338 32.77 1.82 47.46
CA ILE A 338 34.23 1.96 47.29
C ILE A 338 34.80 3.24 47.90
N ILE A 339 34.00 4.27 48.15
CA ILE A 339 34.46 5.51 48.77
C ILE A 339 34.60 5.32 50.28
N GLU A 340 35.71 5.83 50.85
CA GLU A 340 35.94 5.80 52.30
C GLU A 340 34.83 6.50 53.09
N GLU A 341 34.40 5.89 54.20
CA GLU A 341 33.39 6.43 55.13
C GLU A 341 33.96 7.62 55.91
N ALA A 342 34.02 8.78 55.26
CA ALA A 342 34.45 10.04 55.88
C ALA A 342 33.34 11.10 55.77
N GLY A 343 32.38 11.08 56.69
CA GLY A 343 31.36 12.14 56.87
C GLY A 343 30.38 12.35 55.70
N ALA A 344 29.09 12.52 56.00
CA ALA A 344 28.03 12.73 55.00
C ALA A 344 28.06 14.10 54.27
N THR A 345 29.19 14.80 54.25
CA THR A 345 29.30 16.21 53.81
C THR A 345 30.23 16.43 52.61
N SER A 346 30.81 15.38 52.03
CA SER A 346 31.64 15.47 50.82
C SER A 346 30.81 15.78 49.57
N ASP A 347 31.31 16.64 48.68
CA ASP A 347 30.66 16.95 47.40
C ASP A 347 30.39 15.70 46.56
N SER A 348 31.30 14.73 46.60
CA SER A 348 31.15 13.43 45.95
C SER A 348 29.94 12.63 46.48
N MET A 349 29.77 12.59 47.80
CA MET A 349 28.68 11.88 48.46
C MET A 349 27.33 12.58 48.31
N LEU A 350 27.32 13.90 48.39
CA LEU A 350 26.12 14.71 48.14
C LEU A 350 25.63 14.54 46.69
N LEU A 351 26.55 14.50 45.72
CA LEU A 351 26.20 14.26 44.31
C LEU A 351 25.66 12.85 44.07
N ILE A 352 26.29 11.83 44.67
CA ILE A 352 25.84 10.42 44.60
C ILE A 352 24.46 10.26 45.23
N GLN A 353 24.20 10.89 46.38
CA GLN A 353 22.86 10.88 46.99
C GLN A 353 21.83 11.58 46.10
N PHE A 354 22.17 12.76 45.56
CA PHE A 354 21.33 13.50 44.62
C PHE A 354 20.99 12.66 43.37
N LEU A 355 21.98 11.99 42.78
CA LEU A 355 21.76 11.08 41.65
C LEU A 355 20.81 9.94 42.02
N ASN A 356 20.99 9.31 43.18
CA ASN A 356 20.15 8.19 43.62
C ASN A 356 18.67 8.60 43.73
N GLU A 357 18.40 9.72 44.42
CA GLU A 357 17.05 10.25 44.62
C GLU A 357 16.39 10.64 43.28
N HIS A 358 17.12 11.36 42.42
CA HIS A 358 16.59 11.79 41.12
C HIS A 358 16.40 10.61 40.15
N MET A 359 17.31 9.63 40.11
CA MET A 359 17.18 8.47 39.23
C MET A 359 16.03 7.56 39.64
N GLU A 360 15.80 7.35 40.93
CA GLU A 360 14.64 6.56 41.39
C GLU A 360 13.31 7.30 41.10
N SER A 361 13.29 8.63 41.22
CA SER A 361 12.15 9.46 40.79
C SER A 361 11.88 9.35 39.28
N ILE A 362 12.90 9.53 38.43
CA ILE A 362 12.78 9.35 36.97
C ILE A 362 12.28 7.95 36.64
N LYS A 363 12.83 6.91 37.27
CA LYS A 363 12.42 5.51 37.07
C LYS A 363 10.97 5.27 37.44
N GLN A 364 10.46 5.91 38.49
CA GLN A 364 9.02 5.87 38.84
C GLN A 364 8.17 6.56 37.77
N GLN A 365 8.57 7.75 37.29
CA GLN A 365 7.86 8.45 36.21
C GLN A 365 7.85 7.64 34.90
N VAL A 366 8.98 7.05 34.53
CA VAL A 366 9.12 6.16 33.36
C VAL A 366 8.19 4.95 33.48
N LYS A 367 8.04 4.34 34.67
CA LYS A 367 7.06 3.27 34.90
C LYS A 367 5.61 3.74 34.73
N LEU A 368 5.28 4.94 35.22
CA LEU A 368 3.94 5.53 35.04
C LEU A 368 3.63 5.78 33.56
N ILE A 369 4.55 6.40 32.82
CA ILE A 369 4.42 6.61 31.37
C ILE A 369 4.23 5.27 30.65
N LYS A 370 5.06 4.27 30.99
CA LYS A 370 4.95 2.93 30.38
C LYS A 370 3.58 2.29 30.59
N ARG A 371 3.00 2.45 31.77
CA ARG A 371 1.67 1.90 32.12
C ARG A 371 0.54 2.62 31.36
N ARG A 372 0.67 3.93 31.15
CA ARG A 372 -0.33 4.78 30.48
C ARG A 372 -0.22 4.77 28.96
N LEU A 373 0.88 4.29 28.39
CA LEU A 373 1.03 4.19 26.95
C LEU A 373 0.10 3.10 26.37
N PRO A 374 -0.60 3.38 25.26
CA PRO A 374 -1.48 2.40 24.62
C PRO A 374 -0.66 1.20 24.13
N ASN A 375 -1.17 -0.01 24.32
CA ASN A 375 -0.52 -1.25 23.86
C ASN A 375 -0.85 -1.60 22.40
N ASP A 376 -1.84 -0.94 21.81
CA ASP A 376 -2.19 -1.11 20.41
C ASP A 376 -1.14 -0.44 19.51
N GLN A 377 -0.54 -1.22 18.62
CA GLN A 377 0.48 -0.77 17.67
C GLN A 377 -0.08 0.19 16.60
N HIS A 378 -1.40 0.25 16.44
CA HIS A 378 -2.06 1.17 15.49
C HIS A 378 -2.19 2.59 16.03
N VAL A 379 -2.03 2.79 17.34
CA VAL A 379 -2.01 4.13 17.93
C VAL A 379 -0.62 4.73 17.69
N ILE A 380 -0.56 5.66 16.74
CA ILE A 380 0.70 6.30 16.30
C ILE A 380 0.88 7.67 16.98
N LYS A 381 -0.21 8.36 17.31
CA LYS A 381 -0.21 9.71 17.91
C LYS A 381 -0.73 9.68 19.34
N CYS A 382 0.01 10.34 20.24
CA CYS A 382 -0.39 10.59 21.62
C CYS A 382 -0.88 12.03 21.84
N GLY A 383 -0.74 12.91 20.84
CA GLY A 383 -1.19 14.31 20.94
C GLY A 383 -0.28 15.16 21.84
N LEU A 384 0.97 14.75 22.02
CA LEU A 384 1.99 15.51 22.74
C LEU A 384 2.51 16.65 21.84
N SER A 385 2.89 17.78 22.45
CA SER A 385 3.49 18.87 21.68
C SER A 385 4.87 18.44 21.13
N PRO A 386 5.28 18.95 19.95
CA PRO A 386 6.61 18.65 19.39
C PRO A 386 7.75 18.94 20.37
N HIS A 387 7.65 20.04 21.14
CA HIS A 387 8.61 20.37 22.19
C HIS A 387 8.73 19.28 23.26
N LYS A 388 7.62 18.68 23.73
CA LYS A 388 7.66 17.60 24.72
C LYS A 388 8.31 16.34 24.13
N MET A 389 8.06 16.07 22.85
CA MET A 389 8.66 14.94 22.14
C MET A 389 10.17 15.10 21.97
N ASP A 390 10.60 16.30 21.58
CA ASP A 390 12.02 16.62 21.43
C ASP A 390 12.73 16.64 22.79
N ALA A 391 12.08 17.16 23.85
CA ALA A 391 12.59 17.09 25.22
C ALA A 391 12.81 15.63 25.67
N MET A 392 11.84 14.74 25.42
CA MET A 392 11.97 13.31 25.74
C MET A 392 13.14 12.65 25.00
N ARG A 393 13.30 12.96 23.71
CA ARG A 393 14.41 12.44 22.88
C ARG A 393 15.75 12.98 23.35
N ALA A 394 15.83 14.28 23.62
CA ALA A 394 17.02 14.95 24.14
C ALA A 394 17.40 14.38 25.51
N LEU A 395 16.43 14.12 26.40
CA LEU A 395 16.69 13.50 27.69
C LEU A 395 17.27 12.09 27.56
N ALA A 396 16.70 11.25 26.68
CA ALA A 396 17.22 9.91 26.41
C ALA A 396 18.66 9.92 25.87
N GLN A 397 19.06 10.97 25.13
CA GLN A 397 20.43 11.16 24.67
C GLN A 397 21.34 11.75 25.75
N GLN A 398 20.91 12.77 26.49
CA GLN A 398 21.74 13.46 27.47
C GLN A 398 21.98 12.63 28.74
N ILE A 399 21.03 11.77 29.14
CA ILE A 399 21.23 10.85 30.27
C ILE A 399 22.38 9.86 30.01
N SER A 400 22.65 9.54 28.74
CA SER A 400 23.78 8.68 28.36
C SER A 400 25.12 9.29 28.74
N ARG A 401 25.24 10.63 28.73
CA ARG A 401 26.46 11.33 29.18
C ARG A 401 26.71 11.13 30.68
N ILE A 402 25.66 11.20 31.51
CA ILE A 402 25.77 10.90 32.95
C ILE A 402 26.15 9.43 33.16
N MET A 403 25.47 8.52 32.47
CA MET A 403 25.76 7.08 32.53
C MET A 403 27.22 6.79 32.18
N SER A 404 27.73 7.35 31.08
CA SER A 404 29.12 7.17 30.64
C SER A 404 30.12 7.81 31.61
N ALA A 405 29.80 8.96 32.20
CA ALA A 405 30.68 9.63 33.17
C ALA A 405 30.79 8.83 34.47
N MET A 406 29.65 8.38 35.00
CA MET A 406 29.60 7.52 36.17
C MET A 406 30.33 6.20 35.93
N HIS A 407 30.09 5.54 34.80
CA HIS A 407 30.77 4.30 34.45
C HIS A 407 32.29 4.49 34.33
N ALA A 408 32.75 5.55 33.66
CA ALA A 408 34.17 5.81 33.52
C ALA A 408 34.84 6.08 34.87
N ALA A 409 34.17 6.84 35.75
CA ALA A 409 34.64 7.11 37.09
C ALA A 409 34.71 5.84 37.95
N THR A 410 33.65 5.01 37.97
CA THR A 410 33.63 3.76 38.73
C THR A 410 34.65 2.76 38.21
N LYS A 411 34.78 2.61 36.88
CA LYS A 411 35.80 1.73 36.27
C LYS A 411 37.22 2.16 36.62
N GLN A 412 37.54 3.46 36.56
CA GLN A 412 38.87 3.97 36.91
C GLN A 412 39.13 3.88 38.41
N ALA A 413 38.12 4.12 39.25
CA ALA A 413 38.22 3.98 40.69
C ALA A 413 38.53 2.53 41.09
N LEU A 414 37.83 1.56 40.49
CA LEU A 414 38.11 0.13 40.69
C LEU A 414 39.52 -0.24 40.23
N ALA A 415 39.95 0.22 39.06
CA ALA A 415 41.32 -0.02 38.59
C ALA A 415 42.37 0.58 39.53
N ALA A 416 42.11 1.77 40.09
CA ALA A 416 43.00 2.41 41.05
C ALA A 416 43.05 1.69 42.41
N ILE A 417 41.93 1.11 42.84
CA ILE A 417 41.87 0.27 44.05
C ILE A 417 42.69 -1.00 43.82
N VAL A 418 42.43 -1.73 42.72
CA VAL A 418 43.13 -2.97 42.35
C VAL A 418 44.65 -2.74 42.22
N ALA A 419 45.07 -1.61 41.64
CA ALA A 419 46.49 -1.28 41.50
C ALA A 419 47.18 -0.95 42.84
N ASN A 420 46.43 -0.48 43.83
CA ASN A 420 46.93 -0.10 45.16
C ASN A 420 46.70 -1.19 46.21
N THR A 421 46.19 -2.36 45.82
CA THR A 421 45.86 -3.44 46.74
C THR A 421 47.11 -4.24 47.10
N GLU A 422 47.62 -4.07 48.33
CA GLU A 422 48.72 -4.89 48.86
C GLU A 422 48.25 -5.99 49.82
N SER A 423 46.96 -5.98 50.19
CA SER A 423 46.32 -6.80 51.22
C SER A 423 45.14 -7.60 50.64
N ASP A 424 45.00 -8.88 50.98
CA ASP A 424 43.86 -9.74 50.57
C ASP A 424 42.54 -9.36 51.28
N ASN A 425 42.54 -8.37 52.18
CA ASN A 425 41.37 -7.98 52.94
C ASN A 425 40.45 -7.04 52.14
N ALA A 426 39.31 -7.56 51.71
CA ALA A 426 38.31 -6.82 50.93
C ALA A 426 37.74 -5.57 51.63
N ALA A 427 37.87 -5.49 52.97
CA ALA A 427 37.45 -4.33 53.75
C ALA A 427 38.36 -3.09 53.57
N GLU A 428 39.60 -3.27 53.11
CA GLU A 428 40.58 -2.19 52.89
C GLU A 428 40.53 -1.65 51.44
N HIS A 429 39.69 -2.22 50.58
CA HIS A 429 39.53 -1.83 49.18
C HIS A 429 38.68 -0.57 49.03
N THR A 430 39.25 0.56 49.47
CA THR A 430 38.58 1.87 49.44
C THR A 430 39.40 2.92 48.68
N LEU A 431 38.72 4.00 48.29
CA LEU A 431 39.31 5.14 47.61
C LEU A 431 39.01 6.43 48.40
N PRO A 432 40.02 7.29 48.62
CA PRO A 432 39.79 8.62 49.20
C PRO A 432 38.81 9.43 48.36
N GLN A 433 37.96 10.20 49.04
CA GLN A 433 36.90 11.00 48.42
C GLN A 433 37.42 11.97 47.34
N ASP A 434 38.51 12.67 47.63
CA ASP A 434 39.12 13.63 46.70
C ASP A 434 39.63 12.95 45.43
N LYS A 435 40.14 11.71 45.57
CA LYS A 435 40.62 10.93 44.42
C LYS A 435 39.46 10.45 43.56
N TYR A 436 38.36 9.99 44.15
CA TYR A 436 37.14 9.68 43.39
C TYR A 436 36.61 10.92 42.67
N TRP A 437 36.57 12.08 43.35
CA TRP A 437 36.10 13.33 42.77
C TRP A 437 36.95 13.78 41.58
N SER A 438 38.27 13.63 41.67
CA SER A 438 39.19 13.92 40.56
C SER A 438 38.96 12.99 39.36
N LEU A 439 38.74 11.69 39.59
CA LEU A 439 38.42 10.73 38.54
C LEU A 439 37.07 11.05 37.86
N LEU A 440 36.05 11.42 38.65
CA LEU A 440 34.76 11.82 38.12
C LEU A 440 34.85 13.11 37.30
N SER A 441 35.63 14.09 37.77
CA SER A 441 35.86 15.34 37.04
C SER A 441 36.56 15.08 35.71
N ALA A 442 37.62 14.26 35.71
CA ALA A 442 38.32 13.86 34.48
C ALA A 442 37.42 13.03 33.52
N ALA A 443 36.43 12.30 34.05
CA ALA A 443 35.42 11.62 33.24
C ALA A 443 34.43 12.60 32.60
N CYS A 444 33.98 13.61 33.35
CA CYS A 444 33.11 14.67 32.84
C CYS A 444 33.82 15.51 31.76
N GLU A 445 35.06 15.95 32.01
CA GLU A 445 35.86 16.71 31.03
C GLU A 445 35.98 15.97 29.68
N ARG A 446 36.16 14.64 29.72
CA ARG A 446 36.27 13.81 28.52
C ARG A 446 34.96 13.66 27.74
N ILE A 447 33.82 13.64 28.43
CA ILE A 447 32.51 13.33 27.84
C ILE A 447 31.77 14.60 27.42
N TYR A 448 31.88 15.65 28.21
CA TYR A 448 31.24 16.93 27.96
C TYR A 448 32.13 17.87 27.12
N GLU A 449 33.44 17.63 27.08
CA GLU A 449 34.41 18.39 26.29
C GLU A 449 34.25 19.91 26.52
N GLN A 450 33.77 20.66 25.52
CA GLN A 450 33.59 22.11 25.59
C GLN A 450 32.38 22.55 26.45
N ASP A 451 31.44 21.64 26.71
CA ASP A 451 30.24 21.89 27.50
C ASP A 451 30.45 21.67 29.01
N ASP A 452 31.65 21.27 29.44
CA ASP A 452 31.88 20.84 30.82
C ASP A 452 31.83 22.02 31.83
N ARG A 453 31.00 21.85 32.86
CA ARG A 453 30.90 22.76 34.01
C ARG A 453 31.17 22.06 35.35
N GLY A 454 31.80 20.89 35.27
CA GLY A 454 32.07 20.00 36.39
C GLY A 454 30.88 19.11 36.77
N PRO A 455 31.13 18.02 37.54
CA PRO A 455 30.15 16.96 37.77
C PRO A 455 28.82 17.44 38.36
N THR A 456 28.86 18.31 39.38
CA THR A 456 27.65 18.79 40.05
C THR A 456 26.75 19.60 39.14
N GLN A 457 27.30 20.56 38.38
CA GLN A 457 26.49 21.42 37.52
C GLN A 457 25.94 20.65 36.31
N ASN A 458 26.76 19.82 35.68
CA ASN A 458 26.33 19.01 34.53
C ASN A 458 25.15 18.10 34.89
N PHE A 459 25.23 17.41 36.03
CA PHE A 459 24.20 16.45 36.43
C PHE A 459 22.94 17.16 36.95
N LYS A 460 23.08 18.19 37.79
CA LYS A 460 21.93 18.94 38.32
C LYS A 460 21.13 19.66 37.23
N ALA A 461 21.81 20.25 36.24
CA ALA A 461 21.14 20.95 35.14
C ALA A 461 20.22 20.02 34.34
N LEU A 462 20.69 18.80 34.02
CA LEU A 462 19.88 17.83 33.30
C LEU A 462 18.70 17.32 34.14
N LEU A 463 18.98 16.89 35.38
CA LEU A 463 18.02 16.18 36.21
C LEU A 463 16.94 17.07 36.81
N GLY A 464 17.23 18.37 36.99
CA GLY A 464 16.25 19.35 37.43
C GLY A 464 15.09 19.49 36.44
N GLN A 465 15.39 19.56 35.13
CA GLN A 465 14.38 19.67 34.09
C GLN A 465 13.72 18.32 33.77
N ALA A 466 14.49 17.23 33.77
CA ALA A 466 14.03 15.90 33.40
C ALA A 466 12.80 15.41 34.18
N ASN A 467 12.78 15.63 35.51
CA ASN A 467 11.67 15.22 36.36
C ASN A 467 10.38 15.96 36.02
N SER A 468 10.47 17.28 35.79
CA SER A 468 9.31 18.10 35.41
C SER A 468 8.76 17.67 34.06
N ASP A 469 9.63 17.49 33.06
CA ASP A 469 9.21 17.08 31.71
C ASP A 469 8.52 15.71 31.72
N LEU A 470 9.11 14.72 32.40
CA LEU A 470 8.53 13.37 32.51
C LEU A 470 7.21 13.38 33.28
N GLN A 471 7.10 14.18 34.35
CA GLN A 471 5.85 14.33 35.09
C GLN A 471 4.76 14.96 34.23
N HIS A 472 5.10 15.98 33.44
CA HIS A 472 4.16 16.61 32.50
C HIS A 472 3.74 15.69 31.35
N ILE A 473 4.61 14.80 30.88
CA ILE A 473 4.27 13.78 29.88
C ILE A 473 3.36 12.72 30.52
N ALA A 474 3.71 12.23 31.72
CA ALA A 474 2.90 11.26 32.43
C ALA A 474 1.48 11.80 32.71
N GLN A 475 1.37 13.06 33.12
CA GLN A 475 0.09 13.72 33.37
C GLN A 475 -0.72 13.89 32.08
N HIS A 476 -0.09 14.36 31.00
CA HIS A 476 -0.79 14.52 29.71
C HIS A 476 -1.35 13.21 29.16
N LEU A 477 -0.62 12.10 29.32
CA LEU A 477 -1.11 10.77 28.94
C LEU A 477 -2.27 10.28 29.81
N LEU A 478 -2.36 10.74 31.06
CA LEU A 478 -3.51 10.46 31.93
C LEU A 478 -4.72 11.27 31.51
N ASP A 479 -4.55 12.59 31.38
CA ASP A 479 -5.64 13.52 31.07
C ASP A 479 -6.30 13.18 29.72
N LYS A 480 -5.53 12.66 28.76
CA LYS A 480 -5.98 12.34 27.41
C LYS A 480 -6.12 10.84 27.13
N GLU A 481 -6.15 10.00 28.16
CA GLU A 481 -6.20 8.54 27.99
C GLU A 481 -7.39 8.11 27.10
N TYR A 482 -8.58 8.66 27.35
CA TYR A 482 -9.78 8.37 26.56
C TYR A 482 -9.66 8.85 25.09
N GLU A 483 -9.08 10.02 24.85
CA GLU A 483 -8.84 10.55 23.48
C GLU A 483 -7.85 9.67 22.71
N ILE A 484 -6.77 9.25 23.37
CA ILE A 484 -5.72 8.40 22.79
C ILE A 484 -6.28 7.01 22.45
N MET A 485 -7.11 6.44 23.34
CA MET A 485 -7.73 5.12 23.13
C MET A 485 -8.85 5.17 22.09
N SER A 486 -9.67 6.22 22.07
CA SER A 486 -10.73 6.38 21.06
C SER A 486 -10.16 6.65 19.65
N ALA A 487 -9.00 7.31 19.55
CA ALA A 487 -8.26 7.47 18.29
C ALA A 487 -7.85 6.14 17.65
N ALA A 488 -7.66 5.07 18.44
CA ALA A 488 -7.38 3.72 17.94
C ALA A 488 -8.54 3.14 17.10
N GLY A 489 -9.78 3.54 17.41
CA GLY A 489 -10.98 3.10 16.70
C GLY A 489 -11.35 3.98 15.50
N ALA A 490 -10.94 5.24 15.49
CA ALA A 490 -11.32 6.24 14.48
C ALA A 490 -10.28 6.41 13.36
N ALA A 491 -9.00 6.13 13.60
CA ALA A 491 -8.01 6.17 12.54
C ALA A 491 -8.34 5.08 11.51
N PRO A 492 -8.55 5.42 10.22
CA PRO A 492 -8.68 4.41 9.20
C PRO A 492 -7.44 3.53 9.30
N ARG A 493 -7.62 2.24 9.63
CA ARG A 493 -6.55 1.23 9.61
C ARG A 493 -5.69 1.56 8.40
N VAL A 494 -4.40 1.85 8.57
CA VAL A 494 -3.50 2.08 7.45
C VAL A 494 -3.60 0.83 6.61
N GLN A 495 -4.48 0.85 5.60
CA GLN A 495 -4.77 -0.30 4.79
C GLN A 495 -3.44 -0.57 4.11
N ALA A 496 -2.95 -1.79 4.21
CA ALA A 496 -1.70 -2.23 3.58
C ALA A 496 -1.58 -1.82 2.09
N GLN A 497 -2.67 -1.39 1.45
CA GLN A 497 -2.76 -0.86 0.10
C GLN A 497 -2.03 0.48 -0.15
N ASN A 498 -1.73 1.31 0.85
CA ASN A 498 -1.18 2.66 0.63
C ASN A 498 0.30 2.86 1.03
N THR A 499 1.09 1.78 1.17
CA THR A 499 2.52 1.92 1.45
C THR A 499 3.27 2.52 0.25
N PRO A 500 4.43 3.19 0.47
CA PRO A 500 5.16 3.86 -0.61
C PRO A 500 5.65 2.87 -1.67
N ILE A 501 5.99 1.65 -1.26
CA ILE A 501 6.35 0.57 -2.18
C ILE A 501 5.16 0.12 -3.03
N ASN A 502 3.95 0.07 -2.47
CA ASN A 502 2.74 -0.27 -3.23
C ASN A 502 2.33 0.85 -4.18
N GLN A 503 2.47 2.11 -3.76
CA GLN A 503 2.31 3.28 -4.63
C GLN A 503 3.30 3.24 -5.80
N ARG A 504 4.57 2.94 -5.51
CA ARG A 504 5.63 2.81 -6.51
C ARG A 504 5.36 1.66 -7.49
N ALA A 505 4.93 0.50 -7.00
CA ALA A 505 4.53 -0.63 -7.83
C ALA A 505 3.33 -0.28 -8.73
N GLN A 506 2.34 0.48 -8.23
CA GLN A 506 1.23 0.97 -9.04
C GLN A 506 1.69 1.98 -10.11
N LEU A 507 2.63 2.87 -9.80
CA LEU A 507 3.21 3.79 -10.77
C LEU A 507 3.93 3.04 -11.89
N ILE A 508 4.71 2.02 -11.57
CA ILE A 508 5.41 1.17 -12.56
C ILE A 508 4.39 0.43 -13.44
N LYS A 509 3.33 -0.15 -12.85
CA LYS A 509 2.25 -0.80 -13.62
C LYS A 509 1.57 0.17 -14.60
N LYS A 510 1.23 1.39 -14.15
CA LYS A 510 0.67 2.43 -15.01
C LYS A 510 1.64 2.84 -16.13
N GLN A 511 2.94 2.96 -15.84
CA GLN A 511 3.95 3.27 -16.84
C GLN A 511 4.08 2.14 -17.89
N LEU A 512 4.00 0.88 -17.46
CA LEU A 512 4.02 -0.29 -18.34
C LEU A 512 2.79 -0.30 -19.27
N GLU A 513 1.60 -0.05 -18.73
CA GLU A 513 0.37 0.07 -19.52
C GLU A 513 0.46 1.22 -20.53
N GLN A 514 0.95 2.39 -20.12
CA GLN A 514 1.17 3.53 -21.01
C GLN A 514 2.19 3.22 -22.11
N LYS A 515 3.27 2.49 -21.79
CA LYS A 515 4.26 2.05 -22.78
C LYS A 515 3.62 1.15 -23.83
N ASN A 516 2.74 0.23 -23.44
CA ASN A 516 2.01 -0.64 -24.38
C ASN A 516 1.08 0.16 -25.28
N VAL A 517 0.37 1.14 -24.73
CA VAL A 517 -0.47 2.06 -25.53
C VAL A 517 0.37 2.86 -26.52
N LEU A 518 1.48 3.44 -26.07
CA LEU A 518 2.39 4.19 -26.94
C LEU A 518 2.97 3.32 -28.06
N ALA A 519 3.38 2.09 -27.75
CA ALA A 519 3.85 1.13 -28.74
C ALA A 519 2.79 0.83 -29.82
N ALA A 520 1.54 0.57 -29.41
CA ALA A 520 0.43 0.36 -30.35
C ALA A 520 0.13 1.59 -31.20
N THR A 521 0.19 2.79 -30.61
CA THR A 521 0.03 4.04 -31.39
C THR A 521 1.17 4.24 -32.39
N LEU A 522 2.40 3.88 -32.03
CA LEU A 522 3.56 4.00 -32.90
C LEU A 522 3.46 3.02 -34.07
N GLU A 523 3.06 1.77 -33.83
CA GLU A 523 2.79 0.77 -34.88
C GLU A 523 1.69 1.25 -35.85
N ASN A 524 0.59 1.82 -35.34
CA ASN A 524 -0.46 2.41 -36.18
C ASN A 524 0.07 3.56 -37.05
N ARG A 525 0.88 4.46 -36.47
CA ARG A 525 1.49 5.56 -37.24
C ARG A 525 2.47 5.04 -38.30
N GLU A 526 3.22 3.99 -38.02
CA GLU A 526 4.09 3.34 -39.00
C GLU A 526 3.29 2.70 -40.14
N ALA A 527 2.14 2.09 -39.84
CA ALA A 527 1.22 1.55 -40.85
C ALA A 527 0.66 2.67 -41.75
N ASP A 528 0.22 3.79 -41.15
CA ASP A 528 -0.25 4.97 -41.89
C ASP A 528 0.86 5.52 -42.80
N ILE A 529 2.10 5.64 -42.30
CA ILE A 529 3.25 6.09 -43.09
C ILE A 529 3.50 5.14 -44.27
N LYS A 530 3.42 3.83 -44.07
CA LYS A 530 3.57 2.84 -45.14
C LYS A 530 2.46 2.99 -46.19
N GLN A 531 1.22 3.17 -45.76
CA GLN A 531 0.08 3.36 -46.67
C GLN A 531 0.18 4.68 -47.45
N LEU A 532 0.57 5.78 -46.79
CA LEU A 532 0.81 7.06 -47.45
C LEU A 532 1.97 6.98 -48.46
N LYS A 533 3.06 6.28 -48.13
CA LYS A 533 4.16 6.02 -49.07
C LYS A 533 3.68 5.22 -50.30
N LEU A 534 2.84 4.21 -50.10
CA LEU A 534 2.27 3.43 -51.20
C LEU A 534 1.36 4.30 -52.09
N ALA A 535 0.46 5.07 -51.48
CA ALA A 535 -0.43 5.99 -52.18
C ALA A 535 0.36 7.04 -52.97
N ALA A 536 1.43 7.61 -52.39
CA ALA A 536 2.31 8.54 -53.07
C ALA A 536 3.01 7.89 -54.28
N LYS A 537 3.46 6.63 -54.16
CA LYS A 537 4.04 5.88 -55.28
C LYS A 537 3.04 5.61 -56.39
N MET A 538 1.79 5.26 -56.05
CA MET A 538 0.72 5.11 -57.03
C MET A 538 0.43 6.42 -57.76
N LYS A 539 0.35 7.54 -57.03
CA LYS A 539 0.17 8.88 -57.62
C LYS A 539 1.33 9.29 -58.51
N LEU A 540 2.57 8.96 -58.15
CA LEU A 540 3.73 9.20 -59.00
C LEU A 540 3.65 8.40 -60.31
N ASN A 541 3.22 7.13 -60.24
CA ASN A 541 3.01 6.31 -61.44
C ASN A 541 1.89 6.89 -62.33
N GLU A 542 0.75 7.29 -61.76
CA GLU A 542 -0.34 7.96 -62.49
C GLU A 542 0.15 9.25 -63.18
N LEU A 543 0.94 10.08 -62.47
CA LEU A 543 1.52 11.29 -63.05
C LEU A 543 2.48 10.97 -64.19
N SER A 544 3.31 9.94 -64.05
CA SER A 544 4.23 9.51 -65.13
C SER A 544 3.46 9.02 -66.36
N GLU A 545 2.34 8.32 -66.18
CA GLU A 545 1.49 7.88 -67.29
C GLU A 545 0.79 9.07 -67.97
N MET A 546 0.27 10.02 -67.18
CA MET A 546 -0.34 11.24 -67.71
C MET A 546 0.68 12.10 -68.45
N GLN A 547 1.93 12.16 -67.97
CA GLN A 547 3.02 12.85 -68.66
C GLN A 547 3.31 12.19 -70.02
N ILE A 548 3.40 10.86 -70.08
CA ILE A 548 3.58 10.14 -71.36
C ILE A 548 2.42 10.41 -72.32
N ARG A 549 1.17 10.42 -71.83
CA ARG A 549 -0.02 10.73 -72.64
C ARG A 549 0.01 12.17 -73.17
N LYS A 550 0.43 13.12 -72.33
CA LYS A 550 0.63 14.52 -72.70
C LYS A 550 1.68 14.63 -73.80
N ASP A 551 2.87 14.06 -73.60
CA ASP A 551 3.97 14.10 -74.58
C ASP A 551 3.55 13.47 -75.93
N LEU A 552 2.76 12.39 -75.89
CA LEU A 552 2.20 11.78 -77.10
C LEU A 552 1.17 12.67 -77.81
N ALA A 553 0.30 13.34 -77.05
CA ALA A 553 -0.68 14.27 -77.60
C ALA A 553 -0.01 15.52 -78.20
N GLU A 554 1.00 16.08 -77.52
CA GLU A 554 1.81 17.19 -78.03
C GLU A 554 2.53 16.80 -79.32
N LYS A 555 3.10 15.58 -79.40
CA LYS A 555 3.70 15.07 -80.63
C LYS A 555 2.69 14.91 -81.76
N LYS A 556 1.51 14.37 -81.49
CA LYS A 556 0.43 14.27 -82.49
C LYS A 556 -0.03 15.64 -82.98
N LEU A 557 -0.17 16.60 -82.07
CA LEU A 557 -0.57 17.97 -82.38
C LEU A 557 0.48 18.66 -83.23
N SER A 558 1.77 18.47 -82.94
CA SER A 558 2.88 18.98 -83.76
C SER A 558 2.87 18.40 -85.18
N VAL A 559 2.61 17.09 -85.34
CA VAL A 559 2.44 16.47 -86.67
C VAL A 559 1.24 17.05 -87.41
N LEU A 560 0.09 17.15 -86.74
CA LEU A 560 -1.13 17.71 -87.32
C LEU A 560 -0.92 19.16 -87.75
N GLN A 561 -0.25 19.97 -86.93
CA GLN A 561 0.11 21.35 -87.26
C GLN A 561 0.98 21.42 -88.50
N SER A 562 2.01 20.57 -88.60
CA SER A 562 2.84 20.48 -89.80
C SER A 562 2.04 20.09 -91.05
N GLU A 563 1.12 19.11 -90.94
CA GLU A 563 0.23 18.73 -92.04
C GLU A 563 -0.72 19.87 -92.45
N TYR A 564 -1.30 20.59 -91.50
CA TYR A 564 -2.13 21.77 -91.74
C TYR A 564 -1.34 22.89 -92.41
N GLU A 565 -0.12 23.18 -91.94
CA GLU A 565 0.76 24.16 -92.59
C GLU A 565 1.08 23.76 -94.03
N HIS A 566 1.37 22.48 -94.28
CA HIS A 566 1.55 21.96 -95.64
C HIS A 566 0.29 22.11 -96.51
N ALA A 567 -0.89 21.81 -95.98
CA ALA A 567 -2.16 21.96 -96.71
C ALA A 567 -2.49 23.42 -97.02
N VAL A 568 -2.30 24.32 -96.06
CA VAL A 568 -2.49 25.77 -96.23
C VAL A 568 -1.53 26.30 -97.29
N ASN A 569 -0.25 25.89 -97.25
CA ASN A 569 0.72 26.28 -98.27
C ASN A 569 0.31 25.78 -99.66
N LYS A 570 -0.21 24.55 -99.77
CA LYS A 570 -0.72 24.01 -101.04
C LYS A 570 -1.93 24.81 -101.55
N TRP A 571 -2.90 25.12 -100.70
CA TRP A 571 -4.07 25.92 -101.08
C TRP A 571 -3.70 27.35 -101.45
N LYS A 572 -2.74 27.98 -100.76
CA LYS A 572 -2.21 29.29 -101.15
C LYS A 572 -1.63 29.24 -102.57
N LEU A 573 -0.82 28.23 -102.87
CA LEU A 573 -0.21 28.06 -104.19
C LEU A 573 -1.28 27.86 -105.29
N GLN A 574 -2.31 27.04 -105.02
CA GLN A 574 -3.45 26.87 -105.92
C GLN A 574 -4.30 28.14 -106.07
N TYR A 575 -4.49 28.90 -105.00
CA TYR A 575 -5.19 30.18 -105.03
C TYR A 575 -4.42 31.21 -105.88
N GLU A 576 -3.11 31.32 -105.68
CA GLU A 576 -2.26 32.20 -106.50
C GLU A 576 -2.29 31.80 -107.98
N GLU A 577 -2.23 30.51 -108.30
CA GLU A 577 -2.32 29.99 -109.67
C GLU A 577 -3.68 30.30 -110.32
N THR A 578 -4.79 30.04 -109.60
CA THR A 578 -6.15 30.33 -110.10
C THR A 578 -6.41 31.82 -110.24
N HIS A 579 -5.91 32.63 -109.30
CA HIS A 579 -6.01 34.09 -109.37
C HIS A 579 -5.23 34.64 -110.58
N GLN A 580 -4.02 34.14 -110.85
CA GLN A 580 -3.29 34.50 -112.07
C GLN A 580 -4.05 34.11 -113.35
N ASN A 581 -4.69 32.94 -113.37
CA ASN A 581 -5.49 32.52 -114.52
C ASN A 581 -6.74 33.40 -114.72
N LEU A 582 -7.38 33.83 -113.63
CA LEU A 582 -8.49 34.79 -113.67
C LEU A 582 -8.05 36.15 -114.22
N LEU A 583 -6.91 36.69 -113.77
CA LEU A 583 -6.36 37.94 -114.30
C LEU A 583 -6.03 37.85 -115.79
N LYS A 584 -5.49 36.71 -116.25
CA LYS A 584 -5.27 36.47 -117.69
C LYS A 584 -6.58 36.46 -118.47
N LYS A 585 -7.61 35.78 -117.95
CA LYS A 585 -8.95 35.73 -118.54
C LYS A 585 -9.62 37.11 -118.58
N GLU A 586 -9.50 37.88 -117.51
CA GLU A 586 -10.02 39.25 -117.43
C GLU A 586 -9.37 40.13 -118.50
N LYS A 587 -8.05 40.04 -118.65
CA LYS A 587 -7.32 40.72 -119.72
C LYS A 587 -7.77 40.27 -121.13
N GLU A 588 -7.95 38.97 -121.35
CA GLU A 588 -8.48 38.44 -122.62
C GLU A 588 -9.91 38.95 -122.90
N PHE A 589 -10.75 39.08 -121.86
CA PHE A 589 -12.09 39.64 -121.99
C PHE A 589 -12.08 41.15 -122.24
N GLU A 590 -11.20 41.91 -121.59
CA GLU A 590 -10.99 43.34 -121.89
C GLU A 590 -10.56 43.52 -123.35
N GLU A 591 -9.58 42.76 -123.82
CA GLU A 591 -9.14 42.79 -125.23
C GLU A 591 -10.29 42.44 -126.19
N THR A 592 -11.16 41.49 -125.81
CA THR A 592 -12.35 41.13 -126.61
C THR A 592 -13.44 42.22 -126.56
N MET A 593 -13.64 42.86 -125.40
CA MET A 593 -14.60 43.95 -125.25
C MET A 593 -14.18 45.19 -126.04
N ASP A 594 -12.89 45.54 -126.01
CA ASP A 594 -12.35 46.62 -126.84
C ASP A 594 -12.58 46.34 -128.33
N HIS A 595 -12.43 45.08 -128.75
CA HIS A 595 -12.69 44.67 -130.12
C HIS A 595 -14.18 44.81 -130.50
N LEU A 596 -15.09 44.41 -129.62
CA LEU A 596 -16.53 44.55 -129.83
C LEU A 596 -17.00 46.01 -129.77
N GLN A 597 -16.39 46.84 -128.92
CA GLN A 597 -16.68 48.27 -128.85
C GLN A 597 -16.25 48.96 -130.15
N SER A 598 -15.09 48.58 -130.69
CA SER A 598 -14.66 49.02 -132.03
C SER A 598 -15.64 48.61 -133.13
N ASP A 599 -16.21 47.40 -133.06
CA ASP A 599 -17.23 46.94 -134.01
C ASP A 599 -18.55 47.71 -133.86
N ILE A 600 -18.97 48.02 -132.63
CA ILE A 600 -20.16 48.84 -132.34
C ILE A 600 -19.98 50.25 -132.95
N ASP A 601 -18.84 50.89 -132.74
CA ASP A 601 -18.56 52.22 -133.26
C ASP A 601 -18.59 52.23 -134.81
N ALA A 602 -18.10 51.16 -135.45
CA ALA A 602 -18.22 50.97 -136.90
C ALA A 602 -19.68 50.84 -137.37
N LEU A 603 -20.49 50.03 -136.67
CA LEU A 603 -21.92 49.86 -136.99
C LEU A 603 -22.75 51.11 -136.71
N GLU A 604 -22.39 51.94 -135.72
CA GLU A 604 -23.06 53.21 -135.48
C GLU A 604 -22.74 54.25 -136.57
N SER A 605 -21.53 54.23 -137.13
CA SER A 605 -21.19 55.00 -138.34
C SER A 605 -22.06 54.57 -139.53
N GLU A 606 -22.24 53.26 -139.76
CA GLU A 606 -23.10 52.76 -140.84
C GLU A 606 -24.59 53.09 -140.61
N LYS A 607 -25.03 53.09 -139.35
CA LYS A 607 -26.39 53.50 -138.96
C LYS A 607 -26.64 54.99 -139.16
N SER A 608 -25.63 55.85 -138.95
CA SER A 608 -25.66 57.27 -139.30
C SER A 608 -25.91 57.44 -140.82
N ASP A 609 -25.14 56.73 -141.64
CA ASP A 609 -25.25 56.80 -143.11
C ASP A 609 -26.58 56.27 -143.67
N LEU A 610 -27.21 55.32 -142.98
CA LEU A 610 -28.54 54.81 -143.31
C LEU A 610 -29.68 55.70 -142.79
N ARG A 611 -29.45 56.53 -141.77
CA ARG A 611 -30.45 57.49 -141.24
C ARG A 611 -30.68 58.65 -142.20
N ASP A 612 -29.66 59.05 -142.96
CA ASP A 612 -29.81 60.05 -144.03
C ASP A 612 -30.63 59.54 -145.23
N LYS A 613 -30.69 58.21 -145.43
CA LYS A 613 -31.55 57.56 -146.44
C LYS A 613 -32.99 57.31 -145.96
N LEU A 614 -33.30 57.58 -144.68
CA LEU A 614 -34.59 57.31 -144.03
C LEU A 614 -35.40 58.59 -143.71
N LYS A 615 -35.27 59.65 -144.53
CA LYS A 615 -36.09 60.88 -144.51
C LYS A 615 -37.19 60.93 -145.59
N LEU A 616 -37.30 59.92 -146.46
CA LEU A 616 -38.49 59.70 -147.31
C LEU A 616 -39.31 58.54 -146.74
N ASN A 617 -40.61 58.79 -146.51
CA ASN A 617 -41.65 57.86 -146.04
C ASN A 617 -41.67 57.51 -144.53
N THR A 618 -42.05 58.55 -143.78
CA THR A 618 -43.06 58.58 -142.69
C THR A 618 -44.17 57.51 -142.82
N SER A 619 -44.82 56.99 -141.77
CA SER A 619 -44.83 57.26 -140.32
C SER A 619 -45.74 56.24 -139.61
N VAL A 620 -45.28 55.69 -138.48
CA VAL A 620 -45.94 55.59 -137.15
C VAL A 620 -47.36 54.98 -137.04
N GLY A 621 -47.69 54.04 -136.14
CA GLY A 621 -46.89 53.44 -135.07
C GLY A 621 -47.63 52.47 -134.13
N LYS A 622 -46.78 51.68 -133.45
CA LYS A 622 -46.80 51.09 -132.10
C LYS A 622 -47.99 50.25 -131.59
N SER A 623 -47.69 48.96 -131.50
CA SER A 623 -48.14 47.95 -130.53
C SER A 623 -47.32 48.00 -129.21
N GLN A 624 -47.94 47.60 -128.09
CA GLN A 624 -47.27 47.07 -126.89
C GLN A 624 -47.94 45.72 -126.59
N ALA A 625 -47.14 44.69 -126.32
CA ALA A 625 -47.59 43.33 -126.07
C ALA A 625 -46.83 42.76 -124.86
N SER A 626 -47.56 42.02 -123.99
CA SER A 626 -47.31 40.66 -123.46
C SER A 626 -45.86 40.21 -123.19
N ASP A 627 -45.51 39.30 -122.28
CA ASP A 627 -46.06 38.63 -121.08
C ASP A 627 -45.06 37.47 -120.80
N SER A 628 -45.19 36.81 -119.64
CA SER A 628 -44.80 35.41 -119.36
C SER A 628 -43.33 35.07 -119.09
N HIS A 629 -42.94 34.04 -118.31
CA HIS A 629 -43.47 33.29 -117.15
C HIS A 629 -42.43 32.17 -116.86
N SER A 630 -42.22 31.80 -115.59
CA SER A 630 -42.03 30.42 -115.06
C SER A 630 -41.26 30.50 -113.72
N SER A 631 -41.80 30.13 -112.53
CA SER A 631 -42.29 28.82 -112.03
C SER A 631 -41.18 27.76 -112.10
N SER A 632 -40.72 27.05 -111.07
CA SER A 632 -41.25 26.67 -109.76
C SER A 632 -40.07 26.06 -108.96
N ALA A 633 -40.02 26.21 -107.64
CA ALA A 633 -39.10 25.44 -106.79
C ALA A 633 -39.90 24.59 -105.80
N HIS A 634 -39.69 23.27 -105.88
CA HIS A 634 -40.41 22.23 -105.15
C HIS A 634 -39.52 21.63 -104.06
N ASN A 635 -40.19 21.22 -102.97
CA ASN A 635 -39.79 20.50 -101.77
C ASN A 635 -38.45 19.74 -101.76
N LEU A 636 -37.70 19.92 -100.66
CA LEU A 636 -36.68 18.99 -100.19
C LEU A 636 -37.19 18.22 -98.95
N SER A 637 -37.10 16.90 -99.05
CA SER A 637 -37.33 15.92 -97.99
C SER A 637 -36.01 15.23 -97.63
N GLY A 638 -35.85 14.86 -96.36
CA GLY A 638 -35.13 13.63 -96.01
C GLY A 638 -33.90 13.78 -95.12
N THR A 639 -34.17 13.85 -93.81
CA THR A 639 -33.60 12.99 -92.74
C THR A 639 -32.09 12.79 -92.61
N GLY A 640 -31.57 13.06 -91.40
CA GLY A 640 -30.56 12.18 -90.77
C GLY A 640 -29.50 12.84 -89.87
N LEU A 641 -29.74 12.76 -88.55
CA LEU A 641 -28.79 12.52 -87.45
C LEU A 641 -27.66 13.53 -87.13
N GLY A 642 -27.71 14.07 -85.90
CA GLY A 642 -26.59 14.70 -85.18
C GLY A 642 -27.08 15.66 -84.08
N GLY A 643 -26.81 15.37 -82.80
CA GLY A 643 -27.10 16.27 -81.65
C GLY A 643 -26.23 17.54 -81.64
N PRO A 644 -26.18 18.39 -80.59
CA PRO A 644 -26.72 18.28 -79.21
C PRO A 644 -27.46 19.55 -78.70
N GLY A 645 -27.96 19.54 -77.45
CA GLY A 645 -28.03 20.76 -76.62
C GLY A 645 -29.42 21.28 -76.19
N SER A 646 -29.68 21.15 -74.88
CA SER A 646 -30.31 22.11 -73.95
C SER A 646 -31.56 22.92 -74.37
N ALA A 647 -32.71 22.65 -73.73
CA ALA A 647 -33.46 23.64 -72.94
C ALA A 647 -34.77 23.06 -72.36
N ASN A 648 -34.96 23.29 -71.05
CA ASN A 648 -36.19 23.43 -70.27
C ASN A 648 -37.51 22.85 -70.80
N ALA A 649 -38.06 21.89 -70.04
CA ALA A 649 -39.50 21.68 -69.96
C ALA A 649 -39.90 21.28 -68.53
N SER A 650 -40.66 22.17 -67.89
CA SER A 650 -41.38 21.94 -66.65
C SER A 650 -42.64 21.13 -66.93
N TYR A 651 -42.87 20.05 -66.19
CA TYR A 651 -44.13 19.32 -66.19
C TYR A 651 -44.64 19.19 -64.76
N THR A 652 -45.83 19.75 -64.55
CA THR A 652 -46.67 19.63 -63.37
C THR A 652 -47.26 18.21 -63.27
N ALA A 653 -47.31 17.67 -62.06
CA ALA A 653 -47.85 16.34 -61.75
C ALA A 653 -49.39 16.31 -61.75
N PRO A 654 -50.06 15.20 -62.13
CA PRO A 654 -51.48 15.01 -61.88
C PRO A 654 -51.71 14.58 -60.43
N ALA A 655 -52.66 15.24 -59.77
CA ALA A 655 -53.15 14.92 -58.43
C ALA A 655 -53.84 13.54 -58.40
N GLY A 656 -53.32 12.64 -57.58
CA GLY A 656 -53.86 11.28 -57.36
C GLY A 656 -52.94 10.32 -56.60
N THR A 657 -51.63 10.63 -56.51
CA THR A 657 -50.60 9.78 -55.88
C THR A 657 -50.29 10.12 -54.42
N ALA A 658 -50.82 11.22 -53.88
CA ALA A 658 -50.46 11.72 -52.55
C ALA A 658 -50.76 10.76 -51.36
N PRO A 659 -51.88 10.02 -51.29
CA PRO A 659 -52.13 9.12 -50.16
C PRO A 659 -51.31 7.82 -50.22
N LEU A 660 -51.09 7.26 -51.42
CA LEU A 660 -50.24 6.07 -51.62
C LEU A 660 -48.77 6.37 -51.33
N VAL A 661 -48.26 7.53 -51.77
CA VAL A 661 -46.89 7.97 -51.49
C VAL A 661 -46.70 8.27 -50.00
N ALA A 662 -47.72 8.76 -49.30
CA ALA A 662 -47.65 8.98 -47.85
C ALA A 662 -47.60 7.66 -47.06
N GLU A 663 -48.39 6.66 -47.45
CA GLU A 663 -48.39 5.33 -46.83
C GLU A 663 -47.07 4.59 -47.11
N GLU A 664 -46.56 4.64 -48.35
CA GLU A 664 -45.25 4.12 -48.71
C GLU A 664 -44.12 4.81 -47.92
N MET A 665 -44.18 6.13 -47.74
CA MET A 665 -43.20 6.86 -46.95
C MET A 665 -43.26 6.48 -45.45
N GLN A 666 -44.43 6.13 -44.92
CA GLN A 666 -44.57 5.68 -43.54
C GLN A 666 -44.05 4.25 -43.34
N LEU A 667 -44.33 3.35 -44.28
CA LEU A 667 -43.74 2.00 -44.30
C LEU A 667 -42.22 2.05 -44.46
N LEU A 668 -41.69 2.91 -45.35
CA LEU A 668 -40.25 3.13 -45.48
C LEU A 668 -39.62 3.66 -44.19
N LYS A 669 -40.29 4.59 -43.49
CA LYS A 669 -39.81 5.08 -42.18
C LYS A 669 -39.80 3.98 -41.12
N CYS A 670 -40.82 3.12 -41.08
CA CYS A 670 -40.85 1.97 -40.17
C CYS A 670 -39.73 0.96 -40.48
N ALA A 671 -39.54 0.62 -41.76
CA ALA A 671 -38.47 -0.27 -42.20
C ALA A 671 -37.09 0.32 -41.90
N PHE A 672 -36.88 1.61 -42.20
CA PHE A 672 -35.64 2.32 -41.89
C PHE A 672 -35.36 2.36 -40.38
N ASN A 673 -36.38 2.60 -39.55
CA ASN A 673 -36.23 2.58 -38.10
C ASN A 673 -35.93 1.17 -37.55
N GLN A 674 -36.54 0.13 -38.12
CA GLN A 674 -36.22 -1.26 -37.76
C GLN A 674 -34.78 -1.63 -38.14
N GLU A 675 -34.35 -1.33 -39.37
CA GLU A 675 -32.96 -1.53 -39.82
C GLU A 675 -31.96 -0.75 -38.97
N ARG A 676 -32.27 0.52 -38.68
CA ARG A 676 -31.44 1.34 -37.79
C ARG A 676 -31.37 0.75 -36.38
N ASN A 677 -32.47 0.25 -35.83
CA ASN A 677 -32.50 -0.37 -34.50
C ASN A 677 -31.74 -1.70 -34.47
N GLU A 678 -31.87 -2.54 -35.50
CA GLU A 678 -31.10 -3.79 -35.61
C GLU A 678 -29.61 -3.52 -35.77
N ARG A 679 -29.24 -2.55 -36.61
CA ARG A 679 -27.85 -2.11 -36.74
C ARG A 679 -27.28 -1.58 -35.42
N LEU A 680 -28.05 -0.76 -34.69
CA LEU A 680 -27.68 -0.30 -33.34
C LEU A 680 -27.57 -1.47 -32.35
N ARG A 681 -28.47 -2.45 -32.41
CA ARG A 681 -28.44 -3.65 -31.56
C ARG A 681 -27.19 -4.49 -31.81
N LEU A 682 -26.83 -4.72 -33.07
CA LEU A 682 -25.64 -5.45 -33.50
C LEU A 682 -24.35 -4.70 -33.12
N GLN A 683 -24.29 -3.39 -33.34
CA GLN A 683 -23.14 -2.58 -32.91
C GLN A 683 -22.99 -2.54 -31.38
N ALA A 684 -24.10 -2.49 -30.65
CA ALA A 684 -24.12 -2.54 -29.19
C ALA A 684 -23.86 -3.94 -28.61
N GLN A 685 -23.84 -5.00 -29.43
CA GLN A 685 -23.65 -6.37 -28.99
C GLN A 685 -22.22 -6.60 -28.49
N ASP A 686 -21.21 -6.07 -29.18
CA ASP A 686 -19.81 -6.15 -28.75
C ASP A 686 -19.59 -5.36 -27.44
N MET A 687 -20.18 -4.17 -27.32
CA MET A 687 -20.13 -3.41 -26.06
C MET A 687 -20.87 -4.11 -24.92
N ARG A 688 -22.02 -4.73 -25.17
CA ARG A 688 -22.72 -5.55 -24.15
C ARG A 688 -21.92 -6.77 -23.75
N ALA A 689 -21.28 -7.45 -24.70
CA ALA A 689 -20.43 -8.61 -24.42
C ALA A 689 -19.23 -8.21 -23.54
N LYS A 690 -18.58 -7.07 -23.86
CA LYS A 690 -17.53 -6.49 -23.02
C LYS A 690 -18.05 -6.09 -21.64
N LEU A 691 -19.25 -5.51 -21.55
CA LEU A 691 -19.86 -5.14 -20.27
C LEU A 691 -20.18 -6.37 -19.40
N GLN A 692 -20.67 -7.45 -20.01
CA GLN A 692 -20.97 -8.72 -19.33
C GLN A 692 -19.74 -9.48 -18.84
N GLN A 693 -18.55 -9.17 -19.37
CA GLN A 693 -17.28 -9.72 -18.86
C GLN A 693 -16.87 -9.09 -17.52
N PHE A 694 -17.39 -7.91 -17.17
CA PHE A 694 -17.13 -7.29 -15.88
C PHE A 694 -18.04 -7.87 -14.80
N GLU A 695 -17.50 -7.99 -13.59
CA GLU A 695 -18.26 -8.46 -12.43
C GLU A 695 -19.36 -7.44 -12.06
N PRO A 696 -20.61 -7.87 -11.80
CA PRO A 696 -21.68 -6.95 -11.43
C PRO A 696 -21.34 -6.16 -10.16
N ILE A 697 -21.44 -4.83 -10.24
CA ILE A 697 -21.16 -3.95 -9.10
C ILE A 697 -22.25 -4.14 -8.04
N HIS A 698 -21.88 -4.67 -6.88
CA HIS A 698 -22.78 -4.79 -5.74
C HIS A 698 -22.67 -3.53 -4.86
N VAL A 699 -23.74 -2.73 -4.83
CA VAL A 699 -23.84 -1.60 -3.90
C VAL A 699 -24.21 -2.12 -2.50
N PRO A 700 -23.43 -1.82 -1.44
CA PRO A 700 -23.79 -2.23 -0.08
C PRO A 700 -25.15 -1.66 0.30
N GLN A 701 -26.09 -2.52 0.69
CA GLN A 701 -27.40 -2.10 1.18
C GLN A 701 -27.35 -1.88 2.70
N PRO A 702 -28.16 -0.95 3.24
CA PRO A 702 -28.25 -0.73 4.69
C PRO A 702 -28.67 -2.00 5.42
N GLN A 703 -28.25 -2.12 6.69
CA GLN A 703 -28.56 -3.30 7.52
C GLN A 703 -30.07 -3.46 7.69
N ASP A 704 -30.57 -4.64 7.33
CA ASP A 704 -31.98 -4.96 7.37
C ASP A 704 -32.40 -5.35 8.79
N GLN A 705 -33.42 -4.67 9.32
CA GLN A 705 -33.93 -4.88 10.68
C GLN A 705 -34.34 -6.33 10.94
N ARG A 706 -34.82 -7.04 9.90
CA ARG A 706 -35.22 -8.45 10.01
C ARG A 706 -34.02 -9.39 10.15
N ILE A 707 -32.92 -9.11 9.44
CA ILE A 707 -31.66 -9.87 9.56
C ILE A 707 -31.07 -9.66 10.95
N ASN A 708 -31.03 -8.41 11.43
CA ASN A 708 -30.53 -8.09 12.77
C ASN A 708 -31.35 -8.78 13.88
N ALA A 709 -32.68 -8.89 13.70
CA ALA A 709 -33.53 -9.63 14.62
C ALA A 709 -33.21 -11.13 14.66
N LEU A 710 -33.01 -11.77 13.49
CA LEU A 710 -32.63 -13.18 13.39
C LEU A 710 -31.23 -13.44 13.95
N GLU A 711 -30.27 -12.54 13.71
CA GLU A 711 -28.91 -12.62 14.26
C GLU A 711 -28.91 -12.46 15.79
N SER A 712 -29.74 -11.56 16.34
CA SER A 712 -29.92 -11.43 17.79
C SER A 712 -30.50 -12.71 18.39
N GLN A 713 -31.50 -13.32 17.75
CA GLN A 713 -32.08 -14.60 18.18
C GLN A 713 -31.06 -15.75 18.09
N LEU A 714 -30.26 -15.81 17.03
CA LEU A 714 -29.20 -16.79 16.86
C LEU A 714 -28.12 -16.65 17.94
N THR A 715 -27.75 -15.42 18.28
CA THR A 715 -26.75 -15.13 19.32
C THR A 715 -27.26 -15.51 20.70
N LYS A 716 -28.52 -15.19 21.02
CA LYS A 716 -29.19 -15.66 22.25
C LYS A 716 -29.22 -17.19 22.33
N MET A 717 -29.49 -17.87 21.22
CA MET A 717 -29.48 -19.33 21.15
C MET A 717 -28.10 -19.94 21.32
N LYS A 718 -27.06 -19.36 20.69
CA LYS A 718 -25.67 -19.78 20.90
C LYS A 718 -25.26 -19.65 22.36
N HIS A 719 -25.62 -18.54 23.02
CA HIS A 719 -25.36 -18.37 24.45
C HIS A 719 -26.10 -19.41 25.30
N ALA A 720 -27.39 -19.63 25.05
CA ALA A 720 -28.17 -20.65 25.78
C ALA A 720 -27.58 -22.07 25.59
N TRP A 721 -27.12 -22.41 24.40
CA TRP A 721 -26.46 -23.69 24.11
C TRP A 721 -25.12 -23.84 24.84
N VAL A 722 -24.26 -22.81 24.80
CA VAL A 722 -22.97 -22.83 25.51
C VAL A 722 -23.18 -22.97 27.02
N LEU A 723 -24.15 -22.26 27.58
CA LEU A 723 -24.52 -22.38 28.99
C LEU A 723 -25.05 -23.77 29.35
N SER A 724 -25.80 -24.41 28.44
CA SER A 724 -26.26 -25.79 28.62
C SER A 724 -25.10 -26.81 28.59
N LEU A 725 -24.07 -26.62 27.77
CA LEU A 725 -22.88 -27.50 27.77
C LEU A 725 -22.07 -27.43 29.07
N LEU A 726 -22.00 -26.25 29.68
CA LEU A 726 -21.25 -26.03 30.92
C LEU A 726 -21.85 -26.77 32.13
N GLN A 727 -23.13 -27.15 32.11
CA GLN A 727 -23.78 -27.87 33.22
C GLN A 727 -23.65 -29.41 33.14
N VAL A 728 -23.24 -30.00 32.01
CA VAL A 728 -23.32 -31.46 31.79
C VAL A 728 -22.04 -32.24 32.19
N GLN A 729 -21.07 -31.62 32.86
CA GLN A 729 -19.96 -32.36 33.49
C GLN A 729 -19.84 -32.11 34.99
N ALA A 730 -20.80 -32.64 35.74
CA ALA A 730 -20.62 -32.97 37.15
C ALA A 730 -21.18 -34.36 37.44
N LYS A 731 -20.57 -35.39 36.84
CA LYS A 731 -20.71 -36.77 37.31
C LYS A 731 -19.40 -37.22 37.95
N GLY A 732 -19.42 -37.25 39.29
CA GLY A 732 -18.60 -38.12 40.13
C GLY A 732 -17.09 -37.85 40.16
N GLY A 733 -16.65 -37.07 41.14
CA GLY A 733 -15.24 -36.96 41.51
C GLY A 733 -15.10 -36.37 42.91
N ASN A 734 -14.94 -37.23 43.90
CA ASN A 734 -14.59 -36.89 45.28
C ASN A 734 -13.25 -36.13 45.33
N GLY A 735 -13.18 -35.01 46.06
CA GLY A 735 -11.89 -34.47 46.50
C GLY A 735 -11.82 -32.95 46.61
N GLY A 736 -11.96 -32.46 47.85
CA GLY A 736 -11.49 -31.20 48.43
C GLY A 736 -11.12 -30.00 47.54
N THR A 737 -11.92 -28.94 47.64
CA THR A 737 -11.45 -27.54 47.80
C THR A 737 -12.66 -26.64 48.02
N ALA A 738 -12.96 -26.38 49.29
CA ALA A 738 -14.06 -25.54 49.72
C ALA A 738 -13.69 -24.05 49.59
N ASN A 739 -13.74 -23.49 48.37
CA ASN A 739 -13.85 -22.03 48.19
C ASN A 739 -14.30 -21.53 46.79
N ILE A 740 -14.73 -22.41 45.87
CA ILE A 740 -15.22 -22.02 44.52
C ILE A 740 -16.77 -22.04 44.41
N ASN A 741 -17.49 -22.15 45.53
CA ASN A 741 -18.92 -22.51 45.48
C ASN A 741 -19.94 -21.38 45.70
N THR A 742 -19.55 -20.13 45.95
CA THR A 742 -20.51 -19.03 46.10
C THR A 742 -21.08 -18.56 44.75
N ILE A 743 -20.24 -18.41 43.72
CA ILE A 743 -20.66 -18.01 42.36
C ILE A 743 -21.42 -19.15 41.66
N ALA A 744 -21.04 -20.40 41.91
CA ALA A 744 -21.73 -21.59 41.38
C ALA A 744 -23.10 -21.82 42.04
N MET A 745 -23.29 -21.45 43.31
CA MET A 745 -24.59 -21.54 43.99
C MET A 745 -25.58 -20.45 43.53
N GLN A 746 -25.14 -19.20 43.31
CA GLN A 746 -26.04 -18.13 42.84
C GLN A 746 -26.59 -18.39 41.42
N ARG A 747 -25.85 -19.11 40.56
CA ARG A 747 -26.31 -19.45 39.20
C ARG A 747 -27.22 -20.68 39.11
N ARG A 748 -27.43 -21.45 40.19
CA ARG A 748 -28.36 -22.61 40.17
C ARG A 748 -29.83 -22.24 40.02
N HIS A 749 -30.19 -20.98 40.27
CA HIS A 749 -31.60 -20.55 40.31
C HIS A 749 -32.11 -19.90 39.02
N GLN A 750 -31.31 -19.85 37.95
CA GLN A 750 -31.82 -19.46 36.63
C GLN A 750 -32.33 -20.71 35.90
N PRO A 751 -33.64 -20.82 35.60
CA PRO A 751 -34.16 -21.95 34.84
C PRO A 751 -33.66 -21.85 33.40
N LEU A 752 -32.55 -22.52 33.10
CA LEU A 752 -32.10 -22.68 31.72
C LEU A 752 -32.96 -23.76 31.04
N PRO A 753 -33.49 -23.48 29.84
CA PRO A 753 -34.33 -24.43 29.10
C PRO A 753 -33.58 -25.73 28.83
N GLN A 754 -34.29 -26.86 28.86
CA GLN A 754 -33.66 -28.16 28.66
C GLN A 754 -33.02 -28.25 27.27
N LYS A 755 -31.97 -29.08 27.13
CA LYS A 755 -31.27 -29.26 25.84
C LYS A 755 -32.22 -29.65 24.68
N SER A 756 -33.29 -30.38 24.99
CA SER A 756 -34.38 -30.73 24.05
C SER A 756 -35.17 -29.50 23.58
N GLU A 757 -35.48 -28.57 24.48
CA GLU A 757 -36.16 -27.31 24.17
C GLU A 757 -35.27 -26.39 23.32
N ILE A 758 -33.98 -26.28 23.67
CA ILE A 758 -32.99 -25.50 22.90
C ILE A 758 -32.84 -26.09 21.49
N SER A 759 -32.78 -27.42 21.35
CA SER A 759 -32.71 -28.09 20.04
C SER A 759 -33.97 -27.86 19.20
N THR A 760 -35.15 -27.85 19.83
CA THR A 760 -36.44 -27.59 19.15
C THR A 760 -36.52 -26.13 18.69
N GLN A 761 -36.11 -25.18 19.53
CA GLN A 761 -36.06 -23.76 19.18
C GLN A 761 -35.02 -23.46 18.09
N ALA A 762 -33.86 -24.12 18.13
CA ALA A 762 -32.84 -24.01 17.08
C ALA A 762 -33.35 -24.52 15.72
N SER A 763 -34.12 -25.61 15.72
CA SER A 763 -34.72 -26.16 14.49
C SER A 763 -35.78 -25.21 13.89
N ARG A 764 -36.57 -24.54 14.73
CA ARG A 764 -37.53 -23.52 14.29
C ARG A 764 -36.82 -22.29 13.72
N LEU A 765 -35.81 -21.79 14.43
CA LEU A 765 -35.02 -20.64 13.97
C LEU A 765 -34.31 -20.95 12.64
N ALA A 766 -33.80 -22.17 12.46
CA ALA A 766 -33.23 -22.60 11.18
C ALA A 766 -34.24 -22.59 10.04
N SER A 767 -35.49 -23.02 10.28
CA SER A 767 -36.58 -22.95 9.30
C SER A 767 -36.94 -21.51 8.95
N ASP A 768 -36.99 -20.61 9.93
CA ASP A 768 -37.31 -19.20 9.71
C ASP A 768 -36.22 -18.48 8.91
N ILE A 769 -34.93 -18.74 9.23
CA ILE A 769 -33.78 -18.24 8.47
C ILE A 769 -33.83 -18.73 7.03
N LEU A 770 -34.14 -20.02 6.81
CA LEU A 770 -34.23 -20.60 5.48
C LEU A 770 -35.39 -20.00 4.68
N SER A 771 -36.56 -19.78 5.30
CA SER A 771 -37.70 -19.14 4.66
C SER A 771 -37.38 -17.71 4.24
N GLU A 772 -36.78 -16.91 5.11
CA GLU A 772 -36.35 -15.54 4.82
C GLU A 772 -35.30 -15.47 3.71
N TYR A 773 -34.36 -16.42 3.71
CA TYR A 773 -33.38 -16.56 2.64
C TYR A 773 -34.05 -16.81 1.28
N LEU A 774 -35.03 -17.70 1.22
CA LEU A 774 -35.73 -18.04 -0.03
C LEU A 774 -36.64 -16.91 -0.51
N GLN A 775 -37.29 -16.17 0.40
CA GLN A 775 -38.09 -14.99 0.04
C GLN A 775 -37.24 -13.88 -0.58
N ARG A 776 -36.04 -13.63 -0.03
CA ARG A 776 -35.10 -12.62 -0.55
C ARG A 776 -34.40 -13.06 -1.84
N LYS A 777 -34.30 -14.37 -2.09
CA LYS A 777 -33.66 -14.94 -3.27
C LYS A 777 -34.64 -15.86 -4.01
N PRO A 778 -35.65 -15.31 -4.71
CA PRO A 778 -36.70 -16.09 -5.34
C PRO A 778 -36.19 -17.07 -6.43
N HIS A 779 -35.08 -16.74 -7.09
CA HIS A 779 -34.42 -17.64 -8.06
C HIS A 779 -33.78 -18.89 -7.41
N ARG A 780 -33.67 -18.92 -6.08
CA ARG A 780 -33.16 -20.06 -5.30
C ARG A 780 -34.28 -20.88 -4.65
N ALA A 781 -35.53 -20.49 -4.87
CA ALA A 781 -36.70 -21.25 -4.46
C ALA A 781 -37.24 -22.06 -5.65
N ALA A 782 -37.53 -23.34 -5.43
CA ALA A 782 -38.26 -24.15 -6.38
C ALA A 782 -39.73 -23.67 -6.45
N SER A 783 -40.30 -23.65 -7.65
CA SER A 783 -41.69 -23.26 -7.88
C SER A 783 -42.64 -24.27 -7.23
N GLY A 784 -43.28 -23.89 -6.12
CA GLY A 784 -44.29 -24.68 -5.43
C GLY A 784 -45.51 -23.83 -5.05
N GLN A 785 -46.69 -24.44 -4.96
CA GLN A 785 -47.93 -23.73 -4.67
C GLN A 785 -48.22 -23.55 -3.17
N PHE A 786 -47.57 -24.34 -2.30
CA PHE A 786 -47.88 -24.39 -0.86
C PHE A 786 -46.81 -23.74 0.03
N ALA A 787 -45.53 -23.81 -0.35
CA ALA A 787 -44.42 -23.21 0.37
C ALA A 787 -43.20 -23.02 -0.54
N ALA A 788 -42.28 -22.14 -0.14
CA ALA A 788 -40.99 -21.98 -0.82
C ALA A 788 -40.03 -23.09 -0.38
N PHE A 789 -39.59 -23.92 -1.33
CA PHE A 789 -38.62 -24.98 -1.07
C PHE A 789 -37.27 -24.62 -1.68
N PRO A 790 -36.13 -24.94 -1.05
CA PRO A 790 -34.82 -24.70 -1.64
C PRO A 790 -34.62 -25.53 -2.92
N THR A 791 -33.95 -24.94 -3.92
CA THR A 791 -33.50 -25.69 -5.10
C THR A 791 -32.46 -26.76 -4.74
N VAL A 792 -32.29 -27.74 -5.64
CA VAL A 792 -31.36 -28.88 -5.44
C VAL A 792 -29.93 -28.41 -5.14
N ASP A 793 -29.48 -27.32 -5.76
CA ASP A 793 -28.16 -26.75 -5.54
C ASP A 793 -28.00 -26.16 -4.13
N VAL A 794 -29.04 -25.47 -3.63
CA VAL A 794 -29.05 -24.90 -2.29
C VAL A 794 -29.06 -26.00 -1.22
N LYS A 795 -29.82 -27.08 -1.44
CA LYS A 795 -29.81 -28.27 -0.59
C LYS A 795 -28.41 -28.89 -0.50
N ARG A 796 -27.74 -29.05 -1.65
CA ARG A 796 -26.37 -29.58 -1.72
C ARG A 796 -25.36 -28.72 -0.97
N VAL A 797 -25.45 -27.39 -1.10
CA VAL A 797 -24.53 -26.45 -0.42
C VAL A 797 -24.78 -26.41 1.09
N LEU A 798 -26.04 -26.44 1.51
CA LEU A 798 -26.41 -26.38 2.93
C LEU A 798 -26.35 -27.74 3.64
N GLN A 799 -26.06 -28.83 2.92
CA GLN A 799 -26.06 -30.20 3.43
C GLN A 799 -27.38 -30.58 4.12
N ILE A 800 -28.50 -30.09 3.58
CA ILE A 800 -29.89 -30.42 3.95
C ILE A 800 -30.47 -31.34 2.89
#